data_AF-A0A847HI32-F1
#
_entry.id   AF-A0A847HI32-F1
#
_cell.length_a   1.000
_cell.length_b   1.000
_cell.length_c   1.000
_cell.angle_alpha   90.00
_cell.angle_beta   90.00
_cell.angle_gamma   90.00
#
_symmetry.space_group_name_H-M   'P 1'
#
loop_
_entity.id
_entity.type
_entity.pdbx_description
1 polymer ?
#
loop_
_entity_poly.entity_id
_entity_poly.type
_entity_poly.pdbx_seq_one_letter_code
_entity_poly.pdbx_strand_id
1 'polypeptide(L)'
;MLLGDNDNQPVGKVINGGVRDRFTFLRVFLAGLLCVMFVSKPVAAELPWNEQVQIITDKMFAPEDETALAVTFNGVWSWSGGSDNLLPDKSEAIAVAGKKKIRNYSIVYTCRTTPQMLAALESGVDLRPAVTCDVYGNESLADWWYWEKEPVYMLSPNCPVFYEHLLDLAKKAVDHGVDCIYIDELPFLPMEISLKKGSVLFGKYDIAAFERNLERKGYSSFADYLAREYMNGRRITDRELKSLFSISQPDDFNVAVFLRAPAKRYAEIRQWVLDDYREFQAWNHFVKGVEYISAIRNYARKQGKDVKLSANTIPGAAGDGESCARTQVWNKYLDFMAFENQYNTPTRGEYIYPPQGKCGAYYRLGRSLTQGFVATVPGFGSNECFKGHDLSNFTALMFCEAFAYEGNWILGRFFEEEHDEIVEEMSIYTNFMLKNARYFEGQRKKNSVGVLYCDQGMLEDGDRHYSYLGLCQALAELNIQYDTIFTGNELFGFDDIDMGDPADYQAILLPMANSFTVAQTRTLAKLAATGRNIVIYGPDASQLPEAPNITRYGDLGLEFMNSFLDEQRDRIRKTLPASFKPLVEEVADSSVKAVFYEKEELECCVLHLINYDYVSESDMIKKKENLEVTLQLPSAYAAAKHALILAPGQEEVKIDLGRTGMQATFQVPGLETYALIVFNKP
;
A
#
# COMPACT_ATOMS: atom_id res chain seq x y z
N MET A 1 56.67 -35.44 -1.23
CA MET A 1 58.14 -35.36 -1.36
C MET A 1 58.66 -34.87 -0.02
N LEU A 2 59.50 -35.66 0.69
CA LEU A 2 60.35 -35.31 1.87
C LEU A 2 59.65 -34.60 3.07
N LEU A 3 59.48 -35.16 4.28
CA LEU A 3 60.35 -35.90 5.25
C LEU A 3 61.49 -35.08 5.91
N GLY A 4 61.65 -35.32 7.23
CA GLY A 4 62.66 -34.77 8.14
C GLY A 4 62.04 -34.31 9.48
N ASP A 5 61.81 -35.18 10.48
CA ASP A 5 62.76 -35.70 11.50
C ASP A 5 63.23 -34.63 12.52
N ASN A 6 62.80 -34.69 13.78
CA ASN A 6 63.30 -35.51 14.92
C ASN A 6 64.65 -35.00 15.51
N ASP A 7 64.67 -34.51 16.76
CA ASP A 7 65.19 -35.30 17.90
C ASP A 7 65.21 -34.60 19.31
N ASN A 8 64.80 -35.39 20.32
CA ASN A 8 65.27 -35.54 21.71
C ASN A 8 65.99 -34.43 22.56
N GLN A 9 65.30 -33.97 23.63
CA GLN A 9 65.54 -34.21 25.10
C GLN A 9 66.97 -34.26 25.74
N PRO A 10 67.16 -34.16 27.09
CA PRO A 10 66.31 -33.72 28.23
C PRO A 10 67.05 -32.90 29.36
N VAL A 11 66.48 -32.90 30.60
CA VAL A 11 67.02 -32.50 31.95
C VAL A 11 66.83 -31.01 32.34
N GLY A 12 66.28 -30.63 33.51
CA GLY A 12 65.64 -31.36 34.63
C GLY A 12 65.34 -30.46 35.87
N LYS A 13 64.78 -31.05 36.95
CA LYS A 13 64.49 -30.50 38.32
C LYS A 13 63.24 -29.63 38.61
N VAL A 14 62.21 -30.30 39.15
CA VAL A 14 61.51 -30.09 40.44
C VAL A 14 61.67 -28.73 41.18
N ILE A 15 60.55 -28.05 41.46
CA ILE A 15 60.23 -27.40 42.77
C ILE A 15 58.72 -27.57 43.09
N ASN A 16 58.37 -27.72 44.37
CA ASN A 16 57.00 -27.88 44.91
C ASN A 16 56.21 -26.56 45.07
N GLY A 17 54.88 -26.67 45.06
CA GLY A 17 53.92 -25.66 45.58
C GLY A 17 52.78 -25.38 44.60
N GLY A 18 51.52 -25.24 45.01
CA GLY A 18 50.89 -25.39 46.33
C GLY A 18 49.36 -25.39 46.21
N VAL A 19 48.62 -25.74 47.26
CA VAL A 19 47.17 -26.09 47.22
C VAL A 19 46.23 -24.86 47.05
N ARG A 20 46.69 -23.76 46.42
CA ARG A 20 45.91 -22.50 46.29
C ARG A 20 45.11 -22.35 44.99
N ASP A 21 45.53 -22.96 43.87
CA ASP A 21 44.90 -22.66 42.56
C ASP A 21 43.54 -23.35 42.29
N ARG A 22 43.21 -24.42 43.02
CA ARG A 22 41.92 -25.12 42.80
C ARG A 22 40.69 -24.29 43.20
N PHE A 23 40.82 -23.31 44.09
CA PHE A 23 39.72 -22.39 44.44
C PHE A 23 39.57 -21.22 43.46
N THR A 24 40.68 -20.75 42.87
CA THR A 24 40.66 -19.69 41.85
C THR A 24 40.02 -20.21 40.56
N PHE A 25 40.41 -21.40 40.10
CA PHE A 25 39.85 -22.01 38.89
C PHE A 25 38.34 -22.26 39.03
N LEU A 26 37.88 -22.75 40.19
CA LEU A 26 36.46 -22.99 40.43
C LEU A 26 35.63 -21.69 40.45
N ARG A 27 36.18 -20.58 40.96
CA ARG A 27 35.50 -19.26 40.92
C ARG A 27 35.44 -18.66 39.52
N VAL A 28 36.50 -18.78 38.72
CA VAL A 28 36.48 -18.33 37.32
C VAL A 28 35.51 -19.18 36.48
N PHE A 29 35.46 -20.49 36.72
CA PHE A 29 34.53 -21.39 36.01
C PHE A 29 33.07 -21.17 36.41
N LEU A 30 32.78 -20.92 37.70
CA LEU A 30 31.42 -20.55 38.14
C LEU A 30 31.00 -19.14 37.70
N ALA A 31 31.91 -18.17 37.67
CA ALA A 31 31.63 -16.84 37.11
C ALA A 31 31.36 -16.94 35.60
N GLY A 32 32.13 -17.75 34.87
CA GLY A 32 31.88 -18.09 33.46
C GLY A 32 30.52 -18.76 33.25
N LEU A 33 30.16 -19.77 34.06
CA LEU A 33 28.85 -20.42 33.98
C LEU A 33 27.70 -19.48 34.34
N LEU A 34 27.88 -18.57 35.30
CA LEU A 34 26.88 -17.55 35.64
C LEU A 34 26.72 -16.53 34.52
N CYS A 35 27.80 -16.09 33.86
CA CYS A 35 27.72 -15.24 32.67
C CYS A 35 27.09 -15.94 31.47
N VAL A 36 27.24 -17.27 31.32
CA VAL A 36 26.57 -18.05 30.26
C VAL A 36 25.12 -18.40 30.61
N MET A 37 24.75 -18.46 31.89
CA MET A 37 23.36 -18.62 32.34
C MET A 37 22.58 -17.30 32.48
N PHE A 38 23.25 -16.15 32.39
CA PHE A 38 22.63 -14.98 31.75
C PHE A 38 22.57 -15.20 30.24
N VAL A 39 21.76 -16.20 29.83
CA VAL A 39 21.01 -16.06 28.59
C VAL A 39 20.13 -14.84 28.82
N SER A 40 20.63 -13.67 28.42
CA SER A 40 19.79 -12.50 28.23
C SER A 40 18.62 -13.00 27.40
N LYS A 41 17.40 -12.96 27.96
CA LYS A 41 16.19 -13.06 27.14
C LYS A 41 16.46 -12.15 25.94
N PRO A 42 16.31 -12.63 24.69
CA PRO A 42 16.53 -11.77 23.54
C PRO A 42 15.69 -10.52 23.80
N VAL A 43 16.37 -9.38 23.96
CA VAL A 43 15.67 -8.11 24.10
C VAL A 43 14.95 -7.99 22.78
N ALA A 44 13.62 -8.15 22.81
CA ALA A 44 12.81 -8.10 21.61
C ALA A 44 13.22 -6.83 20.87
N ALA A 45 13.72 -7.01 19.64
CA ALA A 45 14.24 -5.89 18.88
C ALA A 45 13.08 -4.92 18.69
N GLU A 46 13.23 -3.68 19.17
CA GLU A 46 12.21 -2.67 19.02
C GLU A 46 11.90 -2.54 17.52
N LEU A 47 10.62 -2.73 17.16
CA LEU A 47 10.20 -2.69 15.76
C LEU A 47 10.57 -1.33 15.16
N PRO A 48 10.95 -1.28 13.86
CA PRO A 48 11.07 -0.02 13.14
C PRO A 48 9.80 0.83 13.33
N TRP A 49 9.93 2.15 13.47
CA TRP A 49 8.76 2.99 13.75
C TRP A 49 7.68 2.87 12.65
N ASN A 50 8.07 2.62 11.41
CA ASN A 50 7.17 2.36 10.28
C ASN A 50 6.54 0.94 10.27
N GLU A 51 6.70 0.18 11.36
CA GLU A 51 6.02 -1.09 11.68
C GLU A 51 5.30 -1.05 13.05
N GLN A 52 5.45 0.04 13.81
CA GLN A 52 4.74 0.31 15.06
C GLN A 52 3.32 0.85 14.78
N VAL A 53 2.44 0.82 15.78
CA VAL A 53 1.13 1.52 15.72
C VAL A 53 1.36 3.03 15.55
N GLN A 54 0.69 3.63 14.56
CA GLN A 54 0.77 5.06 14.29
C GLN A 54 -0.61 5.73 14.34
N ILE A 55 -0.72 6.80 15.13
CA ILE A 55 -1.83 7.75 15.04
C ILE A 55 -1.39 8.87 14.10
N ILE A 56 -1.99 8.90 12.92
CA ILE A 56 -1.55 9.70 11.77
C ILE A 56 -2.57 10.82 11.50
N THR A 57 -2.12 12.03 11.22
CA THR A 57 -2.98 13.14 10.75
C THR A 57 -2.63 13.62 9.34
N ASP A 58 -3.61 14.16 8.60
CA ASP A 58 -3.38 14.74 7.27
C ASP A 58 -2.75 16.15 7.33
N LYS A 59 -3.18 16.99 8.27
CA LYS A 59 -2.65 18.35 8.48
C LYS A 59 -1.90 18.43 9.81
N MET A 60 -1.17 19.53 10.00
CA MET A 60 -0.59 19.85 11.31
C MET A 60 -1.72 20.27 12.25
N PHE A 61 -2.07 19.41 13.21
CA PHE A 61 -3.06 19.69 14.25
C PHE A 61 -2.47 20.64 15.32
N ALA A 62 -3.32 21.30 16.11
CA ALA A 62 -2.85 22.15 17.19
C ALA A 62 -2.24 21.32 18.35
N PRO A 63 -1.31 21.88 19.15
CA PRO A 63 -0.61 21.14 20.22
C PRO A 63 -1.53 20.46 21.26
N GLU A 64 -2.71 21.02 21.48
CA GLU A 64 -3.80 20.50 22.31
C GLU A 64 -4.40 19.22 21.68
N ASP A 65 -4.79 19.26 20.41
CA ASP A 65 -5.39 18.12 19.70
C ASP A 65 -4.37 17.01 19.44
N GLU A 66 -3.11 17.37 19.12
CA GLU A 66 -1.97 16.44 19.09
C GLU A 66 -1.90 15.62 20.39
N THR A 67 -2.17 16.27 21.52
CA THR A 67 -2.09 15.66 22.85
C THR A 67 -3.34 14.85 23.18
N ALA A 68 -4.53 15.33 22.80
CA ALA A 68 -5.81 14.64 23.01
C ALA A 68 -5.89 13.33 22.21
N LEU A 69 -5.58 13.40 20.92
CA LEU A 69 -5.54 12.25 20.00
C LEU A 69 -4.27 11.40 20.14
N ALA A 70 -3.32 11.79 21.00
CA ALA A 70 -2.01 11.15 21.16
C ALA A 70 -1.29 10.90 19.81
N VAL A 71 -1.27 11.92 18.94
CA VAL A 71 -0.71 11.86 17.58
C VAL A 71 0.76 11.44 17.61
N THR A 72 1.09 10.36 16.92
CA THR A 72 2.48 9.88 16.78
C THR A 72 3.13 10.41 15.50
N PHE A 73 2.33 10.73 14.47
CA PHE A 73 2.79 11.16 13.16
C PHE A 73 1.92 12.30 12.61
N ASN A 74 2.42 13.54 12.68
CA ASN A 74 1.62 14.74 12.40
C ASN A 74 1.83 15.27 10.96
N GLY A 75 0.74 15.44 10.21
CA GLY A 75 0.69 16.28 9.00
C GLY A 75 1.19 15.68 7.70
N VAL A 76 0.76 14.47 7.33
CA VAL A 76 1.14 13.75 6.08
C VAL A 76 0.88 14.55 4.79
N TRP A 77 -0.17 15.36 4.77
CA TRP A 77 -0.57 16.29 3.70
C TRP A 77 -0.38 17.79 4.07
N SER A 78 0.41 18.10 5.11
CA SER A 78 0.77 19.48 5.45
C SER A 78 1.75 20.14 4.43
N TRP A 79 1.18 20.86 3.47
CA TRP A 79 1.90 21.54 2.38
C TRP A 79 3.08 22.43 2.85
N SER A 80 4.21 22.31 2.14
CA SER A 80 5.45 23.08 2.36
C SER A 80 5.87 23.97 1.17
N GLY A 81 5.02 24.09 0.15
CA GLY A 81 5.37 24.70 -1.15
C GLY A 81 4.81 26.09 -1.39
N GLY A 82 4.37 26.81 -0.36
CA GLY A 82 3.93 28.21 -0.43
C GLY A 82 5.02 29.13 0.10
N SER A 83 5.10 30.35 -0.42
CA SER A 83 6.02 31.40 0.07
C SER A 83 5.80 31.71 1.55
N ASP A 84 4.55 31.69 2.02
CA ASP A 84 4.18 31.83 3.43
C ASP A 84 4.39 30.55 4.28
N ASN A 85 4.79 29.42 3.69
CA ASN A 85 5.00 28.14 4.38
C ASN A 85 6.48 27.74 4.54
N LEU A 86 7.42 28.52 4.00
CA LEU A 86 8.87 28.27 4.07
C LEU A 86 9.51 28.71 5.40
N LEU A 87 9.16 28.00 6.49
CA LEU A 87 10.09 27.68 7.58
C LEU A 87 10.75 28.86 8.34
N PRO A 88 9.94 29.74 8.98
CA PRO A 88 10.28 30.21 10.32
C PRO A 88 9.47 29.44 11.37
N ASP A 89 8.15 29.63 11.43
CA ASP A 89 7.28 29.01 12.46
C ASP A 89 7.33 27.47 12.43
N LYS A 90 7.33 26.85 11.24
CA LYS A 90 7.43 25.39 11.12
C LYS A 90 8.78 24.83 11.57
N SER A 91 9.85 25.64 11.59
CA SER A 91 11.14 25.18 12.14
C SER A 91 11.07 25.06 13.67
N GLU A 92 10.32 25.94 14.33
CA GLU A 92 10.02 25.85 15.76
C GLU A 92 9.02 24.71 16.02
N ALA A 93 7.99 24.52 15.19
CA ALA A 93 7.08 23.39 15.29
C ALA A 93 7.80 22.03 15.17
N ILE A 94 8.68 21.85 14.18
CA ILE A 94 9.52 20.64 14.03
C ILE A 94 10.44 20.46 15.25
N ALA A 95 11.03 21.54 15.77
CA ALA A 95 11.85 21.50 16.98
C ALA A 95 11.05 21.19 18.26
N VAL A 96 9.75 21.51 18.30
CA VAL A 96 8.81 21.15 19.37
C VAL A 96 8.34 19.70 19.23
N ALA A 97 7.97 19.25 18.03
CA ALA A 97 7.63 17.86 17.73
C ALA A 97 8.79 16.91 18.07
N GLY A 98 10.03 17.27 17.70
CA GLY A 98 11.25 16.55 18.07
C GLY A 98 11.50 16.48 19.59
N LYS A 99 11.06 17.49 20.37
CA LYS A 99 11.06 17.41 21.85
C LYS A 99 9.94 16.51 22.40
N LYS A 100 8.79 16.46 21.73
CA LYS A 100 7.64 15.60 22.06
C LYS A 100 7.81 14.13 21.61
N LYS A 101 8.83 13.80 20.81
CA LYS A 101 9.01 12.53 20.06
C LYS A 101 7.97 12.27 18.96
N ILE A 102 7.26 13.31 18.49
CA ILE A 102 6.32 13.21 17.37
C ILE A 102 7.11 13.15 16.06
N ARG A 103 6.68 12.28 15.14
CA ARG A 103 7.30 12.11 13.81
C ARG A 103 6.87 13.22 12.85
N ASN A 104 7.82 13.75 12.08
CA ASN A 104 7.63 14.92 11.21
C ASN A 104 7.61 14.56 9.73
N TYR A 105 6.94 15.41 8.97
CA TYR A 105 6.57 15.18 7.57
C TYR A 105 7.05 16.28 6.61
N SER A 106 7.31 15.94 5.34
CA SER A 106 7.31 16.92 4.23
C SER A 106 6.78 16.30 2.93
N ILE A 107 5.94 17.04 2.19
CA ILE A 107 5.43 16.60 0.88
C ILE A 107 6.22 17.26 -0.24
N VAL A 108 6.50 16.49 -1.28
CA VAL A 108 6.89 17.01 -2.58
C VAL A 108 5.92 16.47 -3.64
N TYR A 109 5.36 17.38 -4.45
CA TYR A 109 4.43 17.05 -5.53
C TYR A 109 5.19 16.79 -6.82
N THR A 110 4.80 15.80 -7.59
CA THR A 110 5.47 15.45 -8.86
C THR A 110 4.98 16.23 -10.08
N CYS A 111 3.79 16.84 -10.05
CA CYS A 111 3.12 17.31 -11.28
C CYS A 111 2.24 18.57 -11.22
N ARG A 112 1.95 19.14 -10.04
CA ARG A 112 0.95 20.23 -9.83
C ARG A 112 1.61 21.50 -9.32
N THR A 113 1.42 22.68 -9.95
CA THR A 113 2.19 23.87 -9.51
C THR A 113 1.52 25.25 -9.51
N THR A 114 0.21 25.49 -9.43
CA THR A 114 -0.23 26.92 -9.41
C THR A 114 0.23 27.71 -8.17
N PRO A 115 0.06 27.22 -6.93
CA PRO A 115 0.70 27.81 -5.75
C PRO A 115 2.25 27.67 -5.73
N GLN A 116 2.78 26.55 -6.25
CA GLN A 116 4.23 26.30 -6.25
C GLN A 116 4.99 27.13 -7.30
N MET A 117 4.35 27.51 -8.40
CA MET A 117 4.89 28.42 -9.42
C MET A 117 5.12 29.79 -8.82
N LEU A 118 4.17 30.28 -8.00
CA LEU A 118 4.31 31.53 -7.24
C LEU A 118 5.49 31.43 -6.25
N ALA A 119 5.49 30.41 -5.38
CA ALA A 119 6.56 30.22 -4.41
C ALA A 119 7.95 30.00 -5.05
N ALA A 120 8.01 29.27 -6.16
CA ALA A 120 9.23 29.08 -6.94
C ALA A 120 9.72 30.41 -7.52
N LEU A 121 8.85 31.20 -8.16
CA LEU A 121 9.19 32.52 -8.69
C LEU A 121 9.67 33.48 -7.60
N GLU A 122 9.02 33.48 -6.42
CA GLU A 122 9.46 34.25 -5.25
C GLU A 122 10.83 33.79 -4.73
N SER A 123 11.13 32.49 -4.82
CA SER A 123 12.46 31.93 -4.53
C SER A 123 13.50 32.13 -5.65
N GLY A 124 13.13 32.80 -6.75
CA GLY A 124 14.00 33.07 -7.91
C GLY A 124 14.09 31.94 -8.95
N VAL A 125 13.22 30.94 -8.89
CA VAL A 125 13.17 29.79 -9.82
C VAL A 125 12.01 29.94 -10.79
N ASP A 126 12.31 30.03 -12.09
CA ASP A 126 11.29 30.07 -13.15
C ASP A 126 10.90 28.66 -13.60
N LEU A 127 9.72 28.19 -13.17
CA LEU A 127 9.18 26.89 -13.55
C LEU A 127 8.33 26.92 -14.84
N ARG A 128 8.05 28.10 -15.43
CA ARG A 128 7.29 28.19 -16.70
C ARG A 128 7.86 27.33 -17.85
N PRO A 129 9.20 27.15 -18.00
CA PRO A 129 9.75 26.23 -19.00
C PRO A 129 9.35 24.77 -18.83
N ALA A 130 8.87 24.36 -17.65
CA ALA A 130 8.41 23.00 -17.37
C ALA A 130 6.92 22.77 -17.72
N VAL A 131 6.15 23.84 -17.97
CA VAL A 131 4.72 23.74 -18.30
C VAL A 131 4.56 22.94 -19.59
N THR A 132 3.69 21.94 -19.51
CA THR A 132 3.39 21.05 -20.64
C THR A 132 2.27 21.64 -21.51
N CYS A 133 2.06 21.07 -22.70
CA CYS A 133 1.00 21.51 -23.61
C CYS A 133 0.11 20.34 -24.05
N ASP A 134 -1.11 20.63 -24.48
CA ASP A 134 -2.01 19.66 -25.11
C ASP A 134 -1.62 19.34 -26.58
N VAL A 135 -2.38 18.42 -27.19
CA VAL A 135 -2.26 18.05 -28.63
C VAL A 135 -2.47 19.21 -29.61
N TYR A 136 -2.84 20.40 -29.16
CA TYR A 136 -3.03 21.61 -29.98
C TYR A 136 -2.00 22.71 -29.67
N GLY A 137 -1.21 22.56 -28.60
CA GLY A 137 -0.21 23.53 -28.16
C GLY A 137 -0.72 24.56 -27.13
N ASN A 138 -1.93 24.37 -26.57
CA ASN A 138 -2.38 25.13 -25.40
C ASN A 138 -1.66 24.62 -24.15
N GLU A 139 -1.50 25.45 -23.12
CA GLU A 139 -0.96 25.02 -21.83
C GLU A 139 -1.85 23.94 -21.20
N SER A 140 -1.23 22.89 -20.65
CA SER A 140 -1.93 21.81 -19.96
C SER A 140 -2.43 22.31 -18.61
N LEU A 141 -3.71 22.66 -18.55
CA LEU A 141 -4.42 23.02 -17.34
C LEU A 141 -5.32 21.86 -16.88
N ALA A 142 -5.50 21.75 -15.56
CA ALA A 142 -6.63 21.05 -14.98
C ALA A 142 -7.40 21.97 -14.03
N ASP A 143 -8.73 22.01 -14.22
CA ASP A 143 -9.69 22.87 -13.52
C ASP A 143 -10.53 22.10 -12.47
N TRP A 144 -10.36 20.77 -12.40
CA TRP A 144 -11.06 19.91 -11.45
C TRP A 144 -10.46 19.95 -10.04
N TRP A 145 -9.33 20.63 -9.83
CA TRP A 145 -8.82 20.92 -8.48
C TRP A 145 -9.65 21.99 -7.80
N TYR A 146 -10.80 21.54 -7.31
CA TYR A 146 -11.87 22.33 -6.69
C TYR A 146 -11.44 23.14 -5.45
N TRP A 147 -10.29 22.84 -4.84
CA TRP A 147 -9.73 23.62 -3.73
C TRP A 147 -8.79 24.75 -4.18
N GLU A 148 -8.31 24.73 -5.42
CA GLU A 148 -7.51 25.82 -6.00
C GLU A 148 -8.45 26.85 -6.64
N LYS A 149 -8.22 28.13 -6.34
CA LYS A 149 -9.03 29.22 -6.92
C LYS A 149 -8.69 29.53 -8.38
N GLU A 150 -7.55 29.03 -8.85
CA GLU A 150 -6.97 29.27 -10.16
C GLU A 150 -6.61 27.93 -10.81
N PRO A 151 -6.74 27.77 -12.14
CA PRO A 151 -6.41 26.52 -12.83
C PRO A 151 -4.96 26.05 -12.56
N VAL A 152 -4.77 24.74 -12.44
CA VAL A 152 -3.45 24.16 -12.12
C VAL A 152 -2.70 23.77 -13.38
N TYR A 153 -1.45 24.26 -13.50
CA TYR A 153 -0.53 23.86 -14.56
C TYR A 153 0.08 22.48 -14.32
N MET A 154 0.05 21.63 -15.35
CA MET A 154 0.76 20.34 -15.37
C MET A 154 2.21 20.53 -15.80
N LEU A 155 3.16 20.10 -14.96
CA LEU A 155 4.59 20.19 -15.25
C LEU A 155 5.21 18.86 -15.70
N SER A 156 6.21 18.98 -16.57
CA SER A 156 7.01 17.87 -17.07
C SER A 156 8.13 17.49 -16.09
N PRO A 157 8.18 16.25 -15.56
CA PRO A 157 9.34 15.76 -14.78
C PRO A 157 10.60 15.59 -15.65
N ASN A 158 10.48 15.70 -16.98
CA ASN A 158 11.62 15.76 -17.90
C ASN A 158 12.29 17.15 -17.94
N CYS A 159 11.67 18.19 -17.37
CA CYS A 159 12.29 19.51 -17.25
C CYS A 159 13.36 19.51 -16.14
N PRO A 160 14.66 19.76 -16.45
CA PRO A 160 15.71 19.73 -15.44
C PRO A 160 15.53 20.77 -14.33
N VAL A 161 14.97 21.94 -14.65
CA VAL A 161 14.73 23.02 -13.67
C VAL A 161 13.69 22.59 -12.63
N PHE A 162 12.62 21.91 -13.07
CA PHE A 162 11.59 21.40 -12.17
C PHE A 162 12.09 20.21 -11.36
N TYR A 163 12.77 19.25 -11.99
CA TYR A 163 13.36 18.10 -11.31
C TYR A 163 14.32 18.51 -10.17
N GLU A 164 15.25 19.43 -10.44
CA GLU A 164 16.18 19.92 -9.41
C GLU A 164 15.46 20.74 -8.33
N HIS A 165 14.41 21.51 -8.68
CA HIS A 165 13.60 22.23 -7.70
C HIS A 165 12.90 21.28 -6.72
N LEU A 166 12.24 20.23 -7.22
CA LEU A 166 11.64 19.19 -6.37
C LEU A 166 12.69 18.53 -5.48
N LEU A 167 13.85 18.18 -6.07
CA LEU A 167 14.92 17.53 -5.34
C LEU A 167 15.53 18.43 -4.27
N ASP A 168 15.64 19.74 -4.51
CA ASP A 168 16.08 20.71 -3.51
C ASP A 168 15.06 20.92 -2.38
N LEU A 169 13.75 20.82 -2.64
CA LEU A 169 12.74 20.77 -1.58
C LEU A 169 12.91 19.51 -0.71
N ALA A 170 13.09 18.34 -1.33
CA ALA A 170 13.33 17.09 -0.60
C ALA A 170 14.65 17.13 0.20
N LYS A 171 15.74 17.66 -0.38
CA LYS A 171 17.02 17.87 0.33
C LYS A 171 16.84 18.77 1.55
N LYS A 172 16.13 19.90 1.42
CA LYS A 172 15.81 20.80 2.54
C LYS A 172 15.02 20.07 3.63
N ALA A 173 14.00 19.29 3.28
CA ALA A 173 13.24 18.49 4.25
C ALA A 173 14.14 17.50 5.01
N VAL A 174 15.01 16.77 4.29
CA VAL A 174 16.04 15.92 4.91
C VAL A 174 16.91 16.73 5.86
N ASP A 175 17.40 17.92 5.46
CA ASP A 175 18.26 18.76 6.29
C ASP A 175 17.55 19.26 7.56
N HIS A 176 16.27 19.61 7.47
CA HIS A 176 15.39 19.93 8.62
C HIS A 176 15.11 18.73 9.54
N GLY A 177 15.37 17.50 9.09
CA GLY A 177 15.29 16.30 9.94
C GLY A 177 13.91 15.69 10.03
N VAL A 178 13.11 15.74 8.96
CA VAL A 178 11.87 14.97 8.86
C VAL A 178 12.14 13.46 8.95
N ASP A 179 11.20 12.72 9.52
CA ASP A 179 11.24 11.24 9.56
C ASP A 179 10.77 10.63 8.23
N CYS A 180 9.89 11.35 7.50
CA CYS A 180 9.30 10.89 6.25
C CYS A 180 9.12 11.99 5.20
N ILE A 181 9.17 11.60 3.92
CA ILE A 181 8.78 12.43 2.77
C ILE A 181 7.67 11.75 1.98
N TYR A 182 6.59 12.49 1.65
CA TYR A 182 5.54 12.05 0.72
C TYR A 182 5.94 12.51 -0.65
N ILE A 183 5.76 11.64 -1.63
CA ILE A 183 5.84 11.98 -3.02
C ILE A 183 4.40 11.96 -3.53
N ASP A 184 3.69 13.07 -3.32
CA ASP A 184 2.30 13.17 -3.72
C ASP A 184 2.20 13.14 -5.25
N GLU A 185 1.16 12.48 -5.74
CA GLU A 185 0.97 12.22 -7.18
C GLU A 185 2.10 11.39 -7.83
N LEU A 186 2.87 10.60 -7.07
CA LEU A 186 3.89 9.73 -7.66
C LEU A 186 3.35 8.79 -8.76
N PRO A 187 2.19 8.11 -8.61
CA PRO A 187 1.73 7.19 -9.65
C PRO A 187 1.17 7.92 -10.87
N PHE A 188 0.31 8.92 -10.64
CA PHE A 188 -0.48 9.55 -11.70
C PHE A 188 0.40 10.20 -12.76
N LEU A 189 0.13 9.87 -14.04
CA LEU A 189 0.75 10.60 -15.13
C LEU A 189 0.10 11.98 -15.26
N PRO A 190 0.89 13.05 -15.48
CA PRO A 190 0.31 14.37 -15.73
C PRO A 190 -0.59 14.40 -16.99
N MET A 191 -0.50 13.37 -17.87
CA MET A 191 -1.41 13.13 -18.99
C MET A 191 -2.84 12.80 -18.53
N GLU A 192 -3.00 11.83 -17.62
CA GLU A 192 -4.29 11.29 -17.19
C GLU A 192 -5.10 12.32 -16.41
N ILE A 193 -4.38 13.17 -15.68
CA ILE A 193 -4.93 14.27 -14.90
C ILE A 193 -5.51 15.39 -15.79
N SER A 194 -4.99 15.58 -17.00
CA SER A 194 -5.38 16.72 -17.84
C SER A 194 -6.79 16.55 -18.45
N LEU A 195 -7.56 17.64 -18.47
CA LEU A 195 -9.04 17.68 -18.57
C LEU A 195 -9.76 16.94 -19.70
N LYS A 196 -9.07 16.53 -20.76
CA LYS A 196 -9.68 15.77 -21.85
C LYS A 196 -9.11 14.37 -21.74
N LYS A 197 -9.94 13.34 -21.57
CA LYS A 197 -9.48 11.96 -21.72
C LYS A 197 -8.70 11.82 -23.05
N GLY A 198 -7.38 11.65 -22.94
CA GLY A 198 -6.45 11.66 -24.07
C GLY A 198 -5.63 12.95 -24.33
N SER A 199 -5.63 13.99 -23.47
CA SER A 199 -4.61 15.06 -23.56
C SER A 199 -3.23 14.56 -23.10
N VAL A 200 -2.52 14.02 -24.08
CA VAL A 200 -1.10 13.66 -23.97
C VAL A 200 -0.25 14.93 -23.71
N LEU A 201 0.86 14.82 -22.97
CA LEU A 201 1.76 15.94 -22.63
C LEU A 201 2.73 16.22 -23.79
N PHE A 202 2.69 17.42 -24.36
CA PHE A 202 3.56 17.89 -25.45
C PHE A 202 4.53 18.99 -25.00
N GLY A 203 5.06 18.89 -23.78
CA GLY A 203 6.14 19.76 -23.36
C GLY A 203 7.41 19.51 -24.19
N LYS A 204 8.22 20.56 -24.41
CA LYS A 204 9.46 20.46 -25.19
C LYS A 204 10.43 19.40 -24.66
N TYR A 205 10.42 19.17 -23.35
CA TYR A 205 11.27 18.18 -22.69
C TYR A 205 10.75 16.75 -22.86
N ASP A 206 9.43 16.58 -22.91
CA ASP A 206 8.75 15.29 -23.10
C ASP A 206 8.95 14.77 -24.52
N ILE A 207 8.79 15.65 -25.52
CA ILE A 207 9.07 15.34 -26.93
C ILE A 207 10.55 15.02 -27.12
N ALA A 208 11.46 15.84 -26.59
CA ALA A 208 12.89 15.55 -26.67
C ALA A 208 13.29 14.26 -25.92
N ALA A 209 12.55 13.86 -24.87
CA ALA A 209 12.77 12.58 -24.19
C ALA A 209 12.31 11.39 -25.05
N PHE A 210 11.16 11.50 -25.73
CA PHE A 210 10.70 10.48 -26.67
C PHE A 210 11.59 10.37 -27.91
N GLU A 211 12.06 11.49 -28.47
CA GLU A 211 13.00 11.48 -29.60
C GLU A 211 14.30 10.74 -29.22
N ARG A 212 14.87 11.00 -28.04
CA ARG A 212 16.00 10.22 -27.50
C ARG A 212 15.67 8.74 -27.26
N ASN A 213 14.41 8.40 -26.96
CA ASN A 213 13.98 7.01 -26.86
C ASN A 213 13.96 6.33 -28.23
N LEU A 214 13.50 7.03 -29.28
CA LEU A 214 13.54 6.54 -30.65
C LEU A 214 15.00 6.37 -31.15
N GLU A 215 15.88 7.31 -30.84
CA GLU A 215 17.33 7.17 -31.11
C GLU A 215 17.92 5.92 -30.45
N ARG A 216 17.57 5.65 -29.18
CA ARG A 216 17.97 4.44 -28.45
C ARG A 216 17.39 3.15 -29.03
N LYS A 217 16.14 3.17 -29.53
CA LYS A 217 15.52 2.07 -30.29
C LYS A 217 16.19 1.87 -31.68
N GLY A 218 17.10 2.76 -32.09
CA GLY A 218 17.89 2.63 -33.32
C GLY A 218 17.26 3.28 -34.56
N TYR A 219 16.37 4.26 -34.36
CA TYR A 219 15.82 5.11 -35.43
C TYR A 219 16.67 6.36 -35.60
N SER A 220 16.97 6.71 -36.85
CA SER A 220 17.79 7.90 -37.17
C SER A 220 17.02 9.22 -37.17
N SER A 221 15.68 9.16 -37.18
CA SER A 221 14.76 10.29 -37.07
C SER A 221 13.34 9.77 -36.85
N PHE A 222 12.39 10.65 -36.51
CA PHE A 222 10.98 10.29 -36.45
C PHE A 222 10.42 9.82 -37.82
N ALA A 223 10.96 10.34 -38.93
CA ALA A 223 10.62 9.87 -40.28
C ALA A 223 11.10 8.42 -40.54
N ASP A 224 12.27 8.03 -40.00
CA ASP A 224 12.80 6.66 -40.08
C ASP A 224 11.95 5.69 -39.25
N TYR A 225 11.56 6.10 -38.04
CA TYR A 225 10.63 5.37 -37.17
C TYR A 225 9.30 5.06 -37.88
N LEU A 226 8.60 6.08 -38.40
CA LEU A 226 7.34 5.85 -39.14
C LEU A 226 7.55 5.02 -40.42
N ALA A 227 8.68 5.20 -41.11
CA ALA A 227 8.98 4.43 -42.31
C ALA A 227 9.12 2.94 -42.01
N ARG A 228 9.80 2.58 -40.91
CA ARG A 228 10.15 1.21 -40.54
C ARG A 228 9.01 0.47 -39.85
N GLU A 229 8.40 1.08 -38.83
CA GLU A 229 7.40 0.40 -37.99
C GLU A 229 6.01 0.34 -38.62
N TYR A 230 5.62 1.37 -39.38
CA TYR A 230 4.26 1.45 -39.93
C TYR A 230 4.20 1.32 -41.45
N MET A 231 5.11 1.97 -42.17
CA MET A 231 4.96 2.17 -43.62
C MET A 231 5.58 1.05 -44.46
N ASN A 232 5.93 -0.10 -43.86
CA ASN A 232 6.61 -1.23 -44.52
C ASN A 232 7.88 -0.82 -45.28
N GLY A 233 8.68 0.08 -44.69
CA GLY A 233 9.87 0.67 -45.30
C GLY A 233 9.60 1.81 -46.29
N ARG A 234 8.35 2.16 -46.59
CA ARG A 234 8.01 3.27 -47.49
C ARG A 234 8.26 4.61 -46.80
N ARG A 235 9.12 5.44 -47.39
CA ARG A 235 9.28 6.84 -46.98
C ARG A 235 8.02 7.67 -47.23
N ILE A 236 7.71 8.56 -46.30
CA ILE A 236 6.75 9.65 -46.51
C ILE A 236 7.37 10.61 -47.53
N THR A 237 6.60 11.01 -48.54
CA THR A 237 7.07 11.95 -49.57
C THR A 237 6.92 13.40 -49.13
N ASP A 238 7.76 14.31 -49.64
CA ASP A 238 7.65 15.76 -49.40
C ASP A 238 6.25 16.30 -49.73
N ARG A 239 5.58 15.70 -50.72
CA ARG A 239 4.20 16.02 -51.08
C ARG A 239 3.21 15.61 -49.98
N GLU A 240 3.42 14.45 -49.35
CA GLU A 240 2.63 14.00 -48.20
C GLU A 240 2.90 14.88 -46.98
N LEU A 241 4.17 15.17 -46.65
CA LEU A 241 4.56 16.10 -45.57
C LEU A 241 3.85 17.46 -45.72
N LYS A 242 3.91 18.05 -46.92
CA LYS A 242 3.33 19.36 -47.20
C LYS A 242 1.80 19.38 -47.27
N SER A 243 1.16 18.33 -47.79
CA SER A 243 -0.30 18.30 -47.98
C SER A 243 -1.10 17.75 -46.80
N LEU A 244 -0.47 17.04 -45.88
CA LEU A 244 -1.13 16.41 -44.73
C LEU A 244 -0.75 17.06 -43.40
N PHE A 245 0.51 17.44 -43.25
CA PHE A 245 1.09 17.95 -41.99
C PHE A 245 1.47 19.43 -42.08
N SER A 246 1.28 20.07 -43.24
CA SER A 246 1.70 21.45 -43.56
C SER A 246 3.21 21.70 -43.48
N ILE A 247 4.02 20.63 -43.54
CA ILE A 247 5.47 20.67 -43.38
C ILE A 247 6.16 20.95 -44.71
N SER A 248 7.04 21.95 -44.74
CA SER A 248 7.74 22.35 -45.97
C SER A 248 9.19 21.87 -46.07
N GLN A 249 9.81 21.43 -44.97
CA GLN A 249 11.11 20.76 -44.95
C GLN A 249 11.00 19.42 -44.22
N PRO A 250 11.57 18.31 -44.73
CA PRO A 250 11.55 17.02 -44.05
C PRO A 250 12.13 17.05 -42.62
N ASP A 251 13.12 17.92 -42.37
CA ASP A 251 13.77 18.05 -41.06
C ASP A 251 12.86 18.72 -40.00
N ASP A 252 11.80 19.42 -40.40
CA ASP A 252 10.78 19.97 -39.49
C ASP A 252 9.78 18.90 -39.02
N PHE A 253 9.84 17.67 -39.55
CA PHE A 253 8.91 16.58 -39.25
C PHE A 253 9.28 15.83 -37.98
N ASN A 254 8.75 16.33 -36.86
CA ASN A 254 8.85 15.70 -35.55
C ASN A 254 7.50 15.17 -35.04
N VAL A 255 7.59 14.48 -33.90
CA VAL A 255 6.49 13.86 -33.16
C VAL A 255 5.39 14.88 -32.85
N ALA A 256 5.75 16.07 -32.37
CA ALA A 256 4.80 17.09 -31.96
C ALA A 256 3.96 17.61 -33.14
N VAL A 257 4.58 17.87 -34.29
CA VAL A 257 3.87 18.34 -35.50
C VAL A 257 2.99 17.23 -36.08
N PHE A 258 3.47 15.99 -36.13
CA PHE A 258 2.68 14.84 -36.57
C PHE A 258 1.42 14.65 -35.71
N LEU A 259 1.59 14.67 -34.39
CA LEU A 259 0.48 14.48 -33.45
C LEU A 259 -0.48 15.67 -33.38
N ARG A 260 -0.08 16.87 -33.82
CA ARG A 260 -0.93 18.07 -33.98
C ARG A 260 -1.78 18.09 -35.26
N ALA A 261 -1.47 17.26 -36.27
CA ALA A 261 -2.08 17.38 -37.60
C ALA A 261 -3.52 16.83 -37.72
N PRO A 262 -4.38 17.42 -38.57
CA PRO A 262 -5.77 16.99 -38.76
C PRO A 262 -5.88 15.63 -39.48
N ALA A 263 -6.21 14.59 -38.72
CA ALA A 263 -5.89 13.20 -39.03
C ALA A 263 -6.82 12.44 -40.01
N LYS A 264 -7.48 13.10 -40.98
CA LYS A 264 -8.53 12.46 -41.80
C LYS A 264 -8.08 11.28 -42.70
N ARG A 265 -6.77 11.11 -42.97
CA ARG A 265 -6.24 10.04 -43.85
C ARG A 265 -5.32 9.03 -43.13
N TYR A 266 -4.92 9.32 -41.89
CA TYR A 266 -3.91 8.57 -41.14
C TYR A 266 -4.24 8.51 -39.65
N ALA A 267 -5.54 8.45 -39.31
CA ALA A 267 -6.02 8.37 -37.93
C ALA A 267 -5.42 7.17 -37.19
N GLU A 268 -5.35 6.01 -37.84
CA GLU A 268 -4.76 4.78 -37.31
C GLU A 268 -3.26 4.94 -36.98
N ILE A 269 -2.46 5.52 -37.89
CA ILE A 269 -1.04 5.82 -37.60
C ILE A 269 -0.91 6.79 -36.42
N ARG A 270 -1.72 7.86 -36.42
CA ARG A 270 -1.67 8.87 -35.36
C ARG A 270 -2.04 8.28 -34.01
N GLN A 271 -3.03 7.40 -33.95
CA GLN A 271 -3.41 6.70 -32.73
C GLN A 271 -2.26 5.80 -32.27
N TRP A 272 -1.73 4.93 -33.13
CA TRP A 272 -0.60 4.06 -32.79
C TRP A 272 0.64 4.82 -32.26
N VAL A 273 0.97 5.98 -32.82
CA VAL A 273 2.06 6.84 -32.29
C VAL A 273 1.68 7.51 -30.97
N LEU A 274 0.42 7.87 -30.75
CA LEU A 274 -0.04 8.34 -29.43
C LEU A 274 0.09 7.22 -28.40
N ASP A 275 -0.14 5.97 -28.80
CA ASP A 275 -0.10 4.81 -27.91
C ASP A 275 1.36 4.46 -27.51
N ASP A 276 2.31 4.33 -28.46
CA ASP A 276 3.76 4.17 -28.12
C ASP A 276 4.31 5.39 -27.35
N TYR A 277 3.77 6.59 -27.59
CA TYR A 277 4.14 7.77 -26.80
C TYR A 277 3.60 7.70 -25.37
N ARG A 278 2.35 7.22 -25.16
CA ARG A 278 1.78 7.01 -23.83
C ARG A 278 2.54 5.95 -23.05
N GLU A 279 2.83 4.82 -23.68
CA GLU A 279 3.64 3.74 -23.11
C GLU A 279 5.04 4.25 -22.74
N PHE A 280 5.68 5.02 -23.63
CA PHE A 280 6.95 5.68 -23.31
C PHE A 280 6.83 6.63 -22.11
N GLN A 281 5.82 7.50 -22.07
CA GLN A 281 5.66 8.44 -20.96
C GLN A 281 5.42 7.73 -19.63
N ALA A 282 4.64 6.64 -19.63
CA ALA A 282 4.46 5.76 -18.49
C ALA A 282 5.81 5.21 -17.99
N TRP A 283 6.57 4.57 -18.88
CA TRP A 283 7.88 4.03 -18.53
C TRP A 283 8.88 5.10 -18.06
N ASN A 284 8.92 6.24 -18.75
CA ASN A 284 9.83 7.34 -18.47
C ASN A 284 9.50 8.04 -17.15
N HIS A 285 8.22 8.23 -16.82
CA HIS A 285 7.78 8.75 -15.51
C HIS A 285 8.16 7.80 -14.38
N PHE A 286 7.94 6.48 -14.55
CA PHE A 286 8.40 5.47 -13.60
C PHE A 286 9.91 5.56 -13.34
N VAL A 287 10.73 5.54 -14.41
CA VAL A 287 12.19 5.68 -14.30
C VAL A 287 12.59 7.00 -13.63
N LYS A 288 11.93 8.11 -13.95
CA LYS A 288 12.19 9.42 -13.32
C LYS A 288 11.83 9.45 -11.84
N GLY A 289 10.73 8.82 -11.43
CA GLY A 289 10.36 8.65 -10.03
C GLY A 289 11.37 7.78 -9.27
N VAL A 290 11.86 6.69 -9.87
CA VAL A 290 12.91 5.85 -9.28
C VAL A 290 14.25 6.58 -9.15
N GLU A 291 14.66 7.36 -10.16
CA GLU A 291 15.83 8.26 -10.08
C GLU A 291 15.68 9.27 -8.93
N TYR A 292 14.50 9.87 -8.80
CA TYR A 292 14.17 10.86 -7.78
C TYR A 292 14.23 10.29 -6.35
N ILE A 293 13.51 9.19 -6.10
CA ILE A 293 13.55 8.40 -4.84
C ILE A 293 14.99 8.03 -4.48
N SER A 294 15.76 7.56 -5.47
CA SER A 294 17.16 7.18 -5.29
C SER A 294 18.04 8.38 -4.92
N ALA A 295 17.80 9.55 -5.51
CA ALA A 295 18.51 10.78 -5.18
C ALA A 295 18.24 11.23 -3.74
N ILE A 296 16.98 11.18 -3.27
CA ILE A 296 16.60 11.49 -1.89
C ILE A 296 17.27 10.52 -0.91
N ARG A 297 17.12 9.20 -1.11
CA ARG A 297 17.73 8.18 -0.24
C ARG A 297 19.26 8.31 -0.18
N ASN A 298 19.91 8.62 -1.30
CA ASN A 298 21.35 8.86 -1.34
C ASN A 298 21.77 10.15 -0.62
N TYR A 299 20.94 11.20 -0.64
CA TYR A 299 21.19 12.43 0.12
C TYR A 299 21.01 12.20 1.63
N ALA A 300 19.89 11.62 2.06
CA ALA A 300 19.63 11.27 3.46
C ALA A 300 20.76 10.41 4.06
N ARG A 301 21.20 9.36 3.35
CA ARG A 301 22.33 8.52 3.77
C ARG A 301 23.65 9.31 3.92
N LYS A 302 23.93 10.28 3.04
CA LYS A 302 25.11 11.15 3.15
C LYS A 302 25.04 12.09 4.37
N GLN A 303 23.84 12.51 4.75
CA GLN A 303 23.59 13.28 5.97
C GLN A 303 23.49 12.41 7.24
N GLY A 304 23.66 11.08 7.13
CA GLY A 304 23.52 10.16 8.26
C GLY A 304 22.10 10.00 8.78
N LYS A 305 21.08 10.28 7.95
CA LYS A 305 19.66 10.22 8.29
C LYS A 305 18.96 9.03 7.63
N ASP A 306 18.03 8.41 8.36
CA ASP A 306 17.15 7.34 7.87
C ASP A 306 15.74 7.92 7.65
N VAL A 307 15.51 8.49 6.46
CA VAL A 307 14.24 9.11 6.08
C VAL A 307 13.43 8.11 5.25
N LYS A 308 12.20 7.83 5.69
CA LYS A 308 11.27 6.93 4.99
C LYS A 308 10.53 7.64 3.86
N LEU A 309 10.20 6.94 2.80
CA LEU A 309 9.49 7.47 1.64
C LEU A 309 8.13 6.78 1.48
N SER A 310 7.10 7.56 1.19
CA SER A 310 5.75 7.08 0.87
C SER A 310 5.14 7.95 -0.24
N ALA A 311 4.00 7.52 -0.79
CA ALA A 311 3.26 8.22 -1.83
C ALA A 311 1.77 7.81 -1.79
N ASN A 312 0.92 8.57 -2.48
CA ASN A 312 -0.51 8.25 -2.64
C ASN A 312 -0.70 7.08 -3.61
N THR A 313 -0.63 5.85 -3.10
CA THR A 313 -0.62 4.60 -3.88
C THR A 313 -1.81 3.71 -3.53
N ILE A 314 -2.99 3.99 -4.12
CA ILE A 314 -4.23 3.21 -3.95
C ILE A 314 -4.05 1.75 -4.41
N PRO A 315 -3.98 0.74 -3.51
CA PRO A 315 -3.68 -0.64 -3.90
C PRO A 315 -4.76 -1.20 -4.83
N GLY A 316 -4.38 -1.58 -6.04
CA GLY A 316 -5.31 -2.15 -7.01
C GLY A 316 -6.17 -1.16 -7.79
N ALA A 317 -5.95 0.15 -7.67
CA ALA A 317 -6.60 1.12 -8.54
C ALA A 317 -6.33 0.82 -10.02
N ALA A 318 -7.39 0.43 -10.73
CA ALA A 318 -7.44 0.51 -12.18
C ALA A 318 -7.55 2.00 -12.56
N GLY A 319 -6.39 2.64 -12.78
CA GLY A 319 -6.35 3.74 -13.75
C GLY A 319 -6.96 3.24 -15.06
N ASP A 320 -7.72 4.08 -15.74
CA ASP A 320 -8.70 3.72 -16.78
C ASP A 320 -8.07 3.36 -18.14
N GLY A 321 -7.04 2.52 -18.09
CA GLY A 321 -6.24 2.02 -19.20
C GLY A 321 -4.77 2.49 -19.15
N GLU A 322 -3.86 1.58 -19.52
CA GLU A 322 -2.63 1.90 -20.27
C GLU A 322 -1.39 2.52 -19.55
N SER A 323 -1.30 2.70 -18.22
CA SER A 323 -0.13 3.43 -17.66
C SER A 323 0.47 3.02 -16.29
N CYS A 324 1.64 3.58 -15.97
CA CYS A 324 2.38 3.48 -14.71
C CYS A 324 1.70 4.14 -13.48
N ALA A 325 0.50 4.70 -13.68
CA ALA A 325 -0.45 5.03 -12.62
C ALA A 325 -0.82 3.84 -11.73
N ARG A 326 -0.48 2.62 -12.16
CA ARG A 326 -0.46 1.40 -11.35
C ARG A 326 0.40 1.59 -10.11
N THR A 327 -0.29 1.70 -9.00
CA THR A 327 0.24 2.01 -7.67
C THR A 327 1.16 0.91 -7.13
N GLN A 328 0.95 -0.34 -7.58
CA GLN A 328 1.66 -1.54 -7.18
C GLN A 328 3.15 -1.49 -7.52
N VAL A 329 3.52 -0.87 -8.64
CA VAL A 329 4.89 -0.89 -9.20
C VAL A 329 5.89 -0.09 -8.35
N TRP A 330 5.36 0.84 -7.55
CA TRP A 330 6.13 1.72 -6.68
C TRP A 330 6.52 1.05 -5.37
N ASN A 331 5.93 -0.10 -5.04
CA ASN A 331 6.04 -0.75 -3.73
C ASN A 331 7.49 -1.07 -3.30
N LYS A 332 8.37 -1.51 -4.22
CA LYS A 332 9.79 -1.79 -3.94
C LYS A 332 10.62 -0.52 -3.69
N TYR A 333 10.06 0.66 -3.96
CA TYR A 333 10.73 1.95 -3.85
C TYR A 333 10.26 2.79 -2.65
N LEU A 334 9.12 2.43 -2.05
CA LEU A 334 8.53 3.07 -0.87
C LEU A 334 8.76 2.23 0.38
N ASP A 335 8.88 2.89 1.53
CA ASP A 335 9.10 2.24 2.83
C ASP A 335 7.79 1.82 3.53
N PHE A 336 6.68 2.43 3.13
CA PHE A 336 5.30 2.08 3.50
C PHE A 336 4.33 2.62 2.43
N MET A 337 3.06 2.22 2.45
CA MET A 337 2.04 2.74 1.53
C MET A 337 1.04 3.63 2.27
N ALA A 338 0.65 4.75 1.67
CA ALA A 338 -0.55 5.47 2.08
C ALA A 338 -1.47 5.67 0.87
N PHE A 339 -2.78 5.82 1.07
CA PHE A 339 -3.69 6.11 -0.03
C PHE A 339 -5.02 6.75 0.38
N GLU A 340 -5.61 7.46 -0.57
CA GLU A 340 -6.99 7.95 -0.54
C GLU A 340 -7.94 6.85 -1.01
N ASN A 341 -8.84 6.38 -0.13
CA ASN A 341 -9.78 5.32 -0.48
C ASN A 341 -11.11 5.88 -1.02
N GLN A 342 -11.52 5.41 -2.20
CA GLN A 342 -12.82 5.74 -2.80
C GLN A 342 -13.80 4.59 -2.57
N TYR A 343 -14.84 4.84 -1.76
CA TYR A 343 -15.82 3.84 -1.34
C TYR A 343 -16.90 3.55 -2.40
N ASN A 344 -16.54 3.43 -3.67
CA ASN A 344 -17.51 3.43 -4.76
C ASN A 344 -17.74 2.02 -5.36
N THR A 345 -18.97 1.74 -5.78
CA THR A 345 -19.24 0.57 -6.66
C THR A 345 -18.73 0.83 -8.09
N PRO A 346 -18.24 -0.20 -8.80
CA PRO A 346 -17.87 -0.08 -10.23
C PRO A 346 -19.03 0.37 -11.13
N THR A 347 -20.26 -0.04 -10.80
CA THR A 347 -21.41 0.08 -11.70
C THR A 347 -22.28 1.32 -11.47
N ARG A 348 -22.08 2.06 -10.37
CA ARG A 348 -22.91 3.25 -10.07
C ARG A 348 -22.15 4.49 -9.64
N GLY A 349 -20.90 4.36 -9.15
CA GLY A 349 -20.19 5.48 -8.53
C GLY A 349 -20.81 6.00 -7.23
N GLU A 350 -21.86 5.33 -6.72
CA GLU A 350 -22.49 5.61 -5.44
C GLU A 350 -21.57 5.14 -4.29
N TYR A 351 -21.49 5.96 -3.24
CA TYR A 351 -20.77 5.66 -2.01
C TYR A 351 -21.39 4.45 -1.30
N ILE A 352 -20.55 3.48 -0.94
CA ILE A 352 -20.93 2.26 -0.23
C ILE A 352 -20.61 2.42 1.25
N TYR A 353 -21.65 2.53 2.06
CA TYR A 353 -21.54 2.47 3.51
C TYR A 353 -21.28 1.05 4.01
N PRO A 354 -20.70 0.89 5.21
CA PRO A 354 -20.89 -0.29 6.06
C PRO A 354 -22.36 -0.77 6.09
N PRO A 355 -22.63 -2.09 6.10
CA PRO A 355 -21.66 -3.18 6.15
C PRO A 355 -20.99 -3.53 4.81
N GLN A 356 -21.44 -3.04 3.66
CA GLN A 356 -20.90 -3.42 2.36
C GLN A 356 -19.50 -2.83 2.12
N GLY A 357 -19.27 -1.56 2.50
CA GLY A 357 -18.05 -0.79 2.21
C GLY A 357 -16.82 -1.09 3.09
N LYS A 358 -16.48 -2.36 3.31
CA LYS A 358 -15.28 -2.72 4.12
C LYS A 358 -14.00 -2.60 3.30
N CYS A 359 -12.89 -2.34 3.98
CA CYS A 359 -11.58 -2.01 3.42
C CYS A 359 -10.50 -3.09 3.64
N GLY A 360 -10.77 -4.15 4.41
CA GLY A 360 -9.85 -5.24 4.76
C GLY A 360 -9.05 -5.83 3.58
N ALA A 361 -9.66 -5.90 2.40
CA ALA A 361 -9.01 -6.37 1.17
C ALA A 361 -7.88 -5.45 0.69
N TYR A 362 -8.02 -4.13 0.86
CA TYR A 362 -7.01 -3.13 0.50
C TYR A 362 -5.85 -3.12 1.50
N TYR A 363 -6.13 -3.19 2.81
CA TYR A 363 -5.06 -3.29 3.81
C TYR A 363 -4.21 -4.56 3.62
N ARG A 364 -4.85 -5.71 3.36
CA ARG A 364 -4.12 -6.97 3.07
C ARG A 364 -3.32 -6.88 1.76
N LEU A 365 -3.87 -6.26 0.71
CA LEU A 365 -3.13 -6.03 -0.54
C LEU A 365 -1.93 -5.10 -0.32
N GLY A 366 -2.12 -3.96 0.36
CA GLY A 366 -1.02 -3.04 0.70
C GLY A 366 0.07 -3.71 1.54
N ARG A 367 -0.29 -4.51 2.55
CA ARG A 367 0.67 -5.26 3.38
C ARG A 367 1.37 -6.40 2.62
N SER A 368 0.80 -6.89 1.52
CA SER A 368 1.47 -7.81 0.60
C SER A 368 2.39 -7.09 -0.40
N LEU A 369 2.23 -5.77 -0.56
CA LEU A 369 3.02 -4.93 -1.46
C LEU A 369 4.23 -4.31 -0.74
N THR A 370 4.10 -3.84 0.50
CA THR A 370 5.17 -3.14 1.24
C THR A 370 5.60 -3.87 2.52
N GLN A 371 6.82 -3.58 2.99
CA GLN A 371 7.34 -4.09 4.27
C GLN A 371 6.87 -3.25 5.48
N GLY A 372 6.64 -1.95 5.29
CA GLY A 372 6.08 -1.07 6.32
C GLY A 372 4.56 -1.17 6.44
N PHE A 373 3.98 -0.29 7.26
CA PHE A 373 2.53 -0.24 7.43
C PHE A 373 1.77 0.15 6.14
N VAL A 374 0.45 0.01 6.20
CA VAL A 374 -0.47 0.61 5.22
C VAL A 374 -1.27 1.69 5.94
N ALA A 375 -1.42 2.86 5.34
CA ALA A 375 -2.22 3.94 5.89
C ALA A 375 -3.31 4.40 4.90
N THR A 376 -4.47 4.78 5.42
CA THR A 376 -5.62 5.20 4.60
C THR A 376 -6.22 6.50 5.10
N VAL A 377 -6.58 7.37 4.16
CA VAL A 377 -7.53 8.48 4.38
C VAL A 377 -8.76 8.22 3.51
N PRO A 378 -9.97 8.69 3.87
CA PRO A 378 -11.07 8.75 2.92
C PRO A 378 -10.72 9.66 1.73
N GLY A 379 -11.01 9.23 0.51
CA GLY A 379 -10.75 9.99 -0.70
C GLY A 379 -11.78 11.09 -0.96
N PHE A 380 -11.39 12.09 -1.76
CA PHE A 380 -12.10 13.37 -1.94
C PHE A 380 -13.60 13.28 -2.24
N GLY A 381 -14.03 12.31 -3.06
CA GLY A 381 -15.45 12.13 -3.39
C GLY A 381 -16.33 11.81 -2.17
N SER A 382 -15.73 11.30 -1.09
CA SER A 382 -16.44 11.06 0.16
C SER A 382 -16.78 12.34 0.91
N ASN A 383 -15.90 13.37 0.92
CA ASN A 383 -16.14 14.63 1.63
C ASN A 383 -17.43 15.32 1.21
N GLU A 384 -17.80 15.27 -0.08
CA GLU A 384 -19.07 15.83 -0.58
C GLU A 384 -20.28 14.96 -0.19
N CYS A 385 -20.13 13.63 -0.13
CA CYS A 385 -21.16 12.72 0.40
C CYS A 385 -21.39 12.89 1.91
N PHE A 386 -20.42 13.48 2.61
CA PHE A 386 -20.31 13.54 4.06
C PHE A 386 -20.54 14.95 4.65
N LYS A 387 -20.77 15.94 3.81
CA LYS A 387 -20.85 17.34 4.23
C LYS A 387 -22.10 17.63 5.08
N GLY A 388 -21.90 18.05 6.32
CA GLY A 388 -22.99 18.40 7.26
C GLY A 388 -23.66 17.18 7.91
N HIS A 389 -22.91 16.08 8.03
CA HIS A 389 -23.30 14.87 8.76
C HIS A 389 -22.27 14.64 9.88
N ASP A 390 -22.75 14.38 11.10
CA ASP A 390 -21.93 13.73 12.13
C ASP A 390 -21.49 12.36 11.60
N LEU A 391 -20.20 12.06 11.75
CA LEU A 391 -19.53 10.87 11.24
C LEU A 391 -18.53 10.32 12.25
N SER A 392 -18.75 10.61 13.53
CA SER A 392 -17.91 10.19 14.64
C SER A 392 -17.84 8.65 14.71
N ASN A 393 -18.98 7.98 14.62
CA ASN A 393 -19.07 6.51 14.67
C ASN A 393 -18.58 5.87 13.37
N PHE A 394 -18.88 6.45 12.21
CA PHE A 394 -18.31 6.01 10.94
C PHE A 394 -16.78 6.08 10.96
N THR A 395 -16.21 7.20 11.41
CA THR A 395 -14.76 7.41 11.50
C THR A 395 -14.13 6.43 12.49
N ALA A 396 -14.74 6.25 13.67
CA ALA A 396 -14.30 5.27 14.66
C ALA A 396 -14.34 3.82 14.14
N LEU A 397 -15.39 3.46 13.39
CA LEU A 397 -15.53 2.14 12.76
C LEU A 397 -14.44 1.89 11.72
N MET A 398 -14.19 2.84 10.81
CA MET A 398 -13.16 2.69 9.79
C MET A 398 -11.74 2.70 10.37
N PHE A 399 -11.51 3.51 11.41
CA PHE A 399 -10.28 3.52 12.19
C PHE A 399 -10.04 2.15 12.85
N CYS A 400 -11.05 1.59 13.53
CA CYS A 400 -10.96 0.26 14.15
C CYS A 400 -10.75 -0.86 13.13
N GLU A 401 -11.38 -0.75 11.95
CA GLU A 401 -11.13 -1.68 10.84
C GLU A 401 -9.66 -1.63 10.39
N ALA A 402 -9.09 -0.44 10.20
CA ALA A 402 -7.69 -0.30 9.78
C ALA A 402 -6.75 -1.13 10.67
N PHE A 403 -6.81 -0.90 11.98
CA PHE A 403 -5.98 -1.61 12.96
C PHE A 403 -6.29 -3.11 13.05
N ALA A 404 -7.54 -3.52 12.82
CA ALA A 404 -7.91 -4.95 12.76
C ALA A 404 -7.38 -5.68 11.52
N TYR A 405 -6.93 -4.96 10.48
CA TYR A 405 -6.35 -5.50 9.25
C TYR A 405 -4.88 -5.07 9.03
N GLU A 406 -4.15 -4.74 10.10
CA GLU A 406 -2.75 -4.29 10.10
C GLU A 406 -2.46 -2.96 9.37
N GLY A 407 -3.52 -2.20 9.08
CA GLY A 407 -3.43 -0.83 8.62
C GLY A 407 -3.37 0.18 9.77
N ASN A 408 -3.16 1.43 9.40
CA ASN A 408 -3.38 2.61 10.22
C ASN A 408 -4.36 3.51 9.48
N TRP A 409 -5.01 4.40 10.21
CA TRP A 409 -5.94 5.38 9.65
C TRP A 409 -5.37 6.79 9.79
N ILE A 410 -5.55 7.61 8.75
CA ILE A 410 -5.11 9.00 8.73
C ILE A 410 -6.33 9.87 9.03
N LEU A 411 -6.30 10.48 10.21
CA LEU A 411 -7.27 11.47 10.68
C LEU A 411 -7.09 12.74 9.83
N GLY A 412 -8.12 13.19 9.11
CA GLY A 412 -7.96 14.34 8.21
C GLY A 412 -9.23 15.14 7.92
N ARG A 413 -9.15 15.98 6.88
CA ARG A 413 -10.10 16.99 6.32
C ARG A 413 -11.61 16.98 6.59
N PHE A 414 -12.19 15.97 7.23
CA PHE A 414 -13.56 15.95 7.76
C PHE A 414 -13.77 16.92 8.92
N PHE A 415 -12.72 17.15 9.73
CA PHE A 415 -12.83 17.89 10.98
C PHE A 415 -12.83 19.41 10.84
N GLU A 416 -12.91 19.98 9.63
CA GLU A 416 -12.78 21.44 9.43
C GLU A 416 -13.98 22.26 9.95
N GLU A 417 -15.18 21.66 10.06
CA GLU A 417 -16.39 22.35 10.55
C GLU A 417 -16.93 21.77 11.88
N GLU A 418 -16.60 20.52 12.24
CA GLU A 418 -17.12 19.78 13.42
C GLU A 418 -15.97 19.25 14.32
N HIS A 419 -14.90 20.04 14.47
CA HIS A 419 -13.61 19.59 15.00
C HIS A 419 -13.65 18.97 16.41
N ASP A 420 -14.29 19.65 17.37
CA ASP A 420 -14.11 19.35 18.80
C ASP A 420 -14.75 18.01 19.23
N GLU A 421 -15.98 17.72 18.76
CA GLU A 421 -16.72 16.50 19.13
C GLU A 421 -16.03 15.25 18.58
N ILE A 422 -15.54 15.30 17.34
CA ILE A 422 -14.85 14.16 16.73
C ILE A 422 -13.44 13.98 17.32
N VAL A 423 -12.76 15.06 17.76
CA VAL A 423 -11.52 14.96 18.54
C VAL A 423 -11.75 14.27 19.89
N GLU A 424 -12.84 14.60 20.60
CA GLU A 424 -13.20 13.95 21.86
C GLU A 424 -13.46 12.45 21.66
N GLU A 425 -14.33 12.06 20.73
CA GLU A 425 -14.65 10.65 20.46
C GLU A 425 -13.41 9.88 19.97
N MET A 426 -12.65 10.41 19.00
CA MET A 426 -11.46 9.74 18.48
C MET A 426 -10.31 9.66 19.50
N SER A 427 -10.30 10.51 20.54
CA SER A 427 -9.35 10.37 21.66
C SER A 427 -9.52 9.03 22.38
N ILE A 428 -10.74 8.49 22.46
CA ILE A 428 -11.04 7.21 23.13
C ILE A 428 -10.37 6.05 22.37
N TYR A 429 -10.52 6.04 21.04
CA TYR A 429 -9.98 4.98 20.18
C TYR A 429 -8.46 5.08 20.01
N THR A 430 -7.91 6.27 19.79
CA THR A 430 -6.46 6.49 19.65
C THR A 430 -5.69 6.08 20.91
N ASN A 431 -6.15 6.52 22.09
CA ASN A 431 -5.57 6.09 23.37
C ASN A 431 -5.74 4.58 23.60
N PHE A 432 -6.86 3.99 23.18
CA PHE A 432 -7.07 2.53 23.25
C PHE A 432 -6.05 1.76 22.40
N MET A 433 -5.81 2.17 21.15
CA MET A 433 -4.83 1.51 20.28
C MET A 433 -3.42 1.59 20.87
N LEU A 434 -3.00 2.78 21.32
CA LEU A 434 -1.66 2.99 21.89
C LEU A 434 -1.45 2.26 23.22
N LYS A 435 -2.44 2.26 24.14
CA LYS A 435 -2.40 1.47 25.38
C LYS A 435 -2.18 -0.03 25.08
N ASN A 436 -2.68 -0.50 23.95
CA ASN A 436 -2.72 -1.91 23.56
C ASN A 436 -1.80 -2.27 22.39
N ALA A 437 -0.87 -1.38 21.99
CA ALA A 437 -0.11 -1.44 20.74
C ALA A 437 0.49 -2.83 20.43
N ARG A 438 1.04 -3.52 21.44
CA ARG A 438 1.56 -4.90 21.35
C ARG A 438 0.61 -5.91 20.69
N TYR A 439 -0.71 -5.76 20.83
CA TYR A 439 -1.70 -6.65 20.22
C TYR A 439 -1.94 -6.35 18.73
N PHE A 440 -1.50 -5.19 18.23
CA PHE A 440 -1.54 -4.77 16.83
C PHE A 440 -0.18 -4.95 16.12
N GLU A 441 0.92 -4.73 16.83
CA GLU A 441 2.29 -4.71 16.28
C GLU A 441 2.88 -6.11 16.03
N GLY A 442 3.74 -6.26 15.02
CA GLY A 442 4.44 -7.53 14.75
C GLY A 442 3.50 -8.72 14.48
N GLN A 443 2.30 -8.47 13.93
CA GLN A 443 1.36 -9.53 13.55
C GLN A 443 1.98 -10.43 12.47
N ARG A 444 1.93 -11.75 12.69
CA ARG A 444 2.24 -12.77 11.69
C ARG A 444 0.99 -13.59 11.40
N LYS A 445 0.73 -13.79 10.12
CA LYS A 445 -0.42 -14.56 9.63
C LYS A 445 0.00 -15.99 9.36
N LYS A 446 -0.90 -16.93 9.68
CA LYS A 446 -0.85 -18.34 9.30
C LYS A 446 -2.24 -18.75 8.82
N ASN A 447 -2.79 -18.00 7.86
CA ASN A 447 -4.11 -18.33 7.34
C ASN A 447 -4.03 -19.59 6.49
N SER A 448 -5.14 -20.34 6.43
CA SER A 448 -5.21 -21.56 5.60
C SER A 448 -5.68 -21.29 4.17
N VAL A 449 -5.95 -20.04 3.81
CA VAL A 449 -6.39 -19.59 2.49
C VAL A 449 -5.47 -18.47 2.00
N GLY A 450 -4.91 -18.61 0.81
CA GLY A 450 -4.22 -17.54 0.09
C GLY A 450 -5.09 -17.02 -1.05
N VAL A 451 -5.14 -15.71 -1.26
CA VAL A 451 -5.78 -15.08 -2.43
C VAL A 451 -4.67 -14.45 -3.27
N LEU A 452 -4.46 -14.93 -4.50
CA LEU A 452 -3.43 -14.38 -5.38
C LEU A 452 -3.95 -13.10 -6.04
N TYR A 453 -3.26 -11.99 -5.79
CA TYR A 453 -3.40 -10.76 -6.53
C TYR A 453 -2.36 -10.73 -7.66
N CYS A 454 -2.81 -11.00 -8.89
CA CYS A 454 -1.98 -11.04 -10.09
C CYS A 454 -1.99 -9.70 -10.85
N ASP A 455 -0.85 -9.01 -10.89
CA ASP A 455 -0.71 -7.75 -11.65
C ASP A 455 -0.70 -7.95 -13.18
N GLN A 456 -0.49 -9.19 -13.67
CA GLN A 456 -0.70 -9.54 -15.08
C GLN A 456 -2.20 -9.64 -15.40
N GLY A 457 -3.02 -10.26 -14.53
CA GLY A 457 -4.47 -10.27 -14.71
C GLY A 457 -5.05 -8.85 -14.75
N MET A 458 -4.56 -7.98 -13.87
CA MET A 458 -4.86 -6.55 -13.85
C MET A 458 -4.34 -5.76 -15.07
N LEU A 459 -3.28 -6.24 -15.74
CA LEU A 459 -2.76 -5.59 -16.93
C LEU A 459 -3.69 -5.75 -18.13
N GLU A 460 -4.22 -6.95 -18.30
CA GLU A 460 -5.11 -7.29 -19.41
C GLU A 460 -6.56 -6.83 -19.19
N ASP A 461 -7.01 -6.74 -17.94
CA ASP A 461 -8.40 -6.38 -17.61
C ASP A 461 -8.49 -5.72 -16.22
N GLY A 462 -8.51 -4.39 -16.18
CA GLY A 462 -8.51 -3.61 -14.94
C GLY A 462 -9.74 -3.82 -14.05
N ASP A 463 -10.89 -4.22 -14.63
CA ASP A 463 -12.12 -4.48 -13.88
C ASP A 463 -11.98 -5.71 -12.97
N ARG A 464 -10.96 -6.55 -13.17
CA ARG A 464 -10.66 -7.73 -12.33
C ARG A 464 -10.32 -7.38 -10.88
N HIS A 465 -9.94 -6.13 -10.60
CA HIS A 465 -9.80 -5.66 -9.21
C HIS A 465 -11.10 -5.87 -8.42
N TYR A 466 -12.26 -5.63 -9.03
CA TYR A 466 -13.56 -5.83 -8.38
C TYR A 466 -13.88 -7.32 -8.13
N SER A 467 -13.34 -8.23 -8.95
CA SER A 467 -13.38 -9.67 -8.72
C SER A 467 -12.56 -10.06 -7.47
N TYR A 468 -11.36 -9.48 -7.30
CA TYR A 468 -10.55 -9.62 -6.08
C TYR A 468 -11.26 -9.03 -4.85
N LEU A 469 -11.76 -7.80 -4.93
CA LEU A 469 -12.45 -7.13 -3.82
C LEU A 469 -13.69 -7.91 -3.37
N GLY A 470 -14.56 -8.31 -4.30
CA GLY A 470 -15.78 -9.04 -4.00
C GLY A 470 -15.52 -10.41 -3.38
N LEU A 471 -14.52 -11.15 -3.87
CA LEU A 471 -14.09 -12.40 -3.25
C LEU A 471 -13.60 -12.17 -1.81
N CYS A 472 -12.72 -11.20 -1.61
CA CYS A 472 -12.14 -10.86 -0.30
C CYS A 472 -13.20 -10.37 0.70
N GLN A 473 -14.17 -9.58 0.24
CA GLN A 473 -15.32 -9.14 1.02
C GLN A 473 -16.20 -10.32 1.44
N ALA A 474 -16.50 -11.24 0.51
CA ALA A 474 -17.28 -12.43 0.84
C ALA A 474 -16.57 -13.31 1.87
N LEU A 475 -15.26 -13.52 1.75
CA LEU A 475 -14.46 -14.25 2.75
C LEU A 475 -14.51 -13.56 4.11
N ALA A 476 -14.33 -12.24 4.18
CA ALA A 476 -14.45 -11.47 5.42
C ALA A 476 -15.85 -11.59 6.05
N GLU A 477 -16.92 -11.53 5.25
CA GLU A 477 -18.30 -11.69 5.73
C GLU A 477 -18.60 -13.09 6.27
N LEU A 478 -17.94 -14.11 5.72
CA LEU A 478 -17.95 -15.50 6.18
C LEU A 478 -17.07 -15.74 7.42
N ASN A 479 -16.37 -14.72 7.94
CA ASN A 479 -15.30 -14.83 8.94
C ASN A 479 -14.15 -15.78 8.53
N ILE A 480 -13.95 -15.94 7.22
CA ILE A 480 -12.87 -16.74 6.63
C ILE A 480 -11.67 -15.84 6.41
N GLN A 481 -10.59 -16.13 7.12
CA GLN A 481 -9.38 -15.34 7.06
C GLN A 481 -8.44 -15.86 5.98
N TYR A 482 -7.83 -14.92 5.26
CA TYR A 482 -7.02 -15.16 4.08
C TYR A 482 -5.82 -14.23 4.07
N ASP A 483 -4.75 -14.67 3.41
CA ASP A 483 -3.59 -13.83 3.11
C ASP A 483 -3.59 -13.43 1.64
N THR A 484 -3.33 -12.16 1.35
CA THR A 484 -3.15 -11.69 -0.03
C THR A 484 -1.72 -11.99 -0.43
N ILE A 485 -1.55 -12.69 -1.54
CA ILE A 485 -0.26 -13.02 -2.15
C ILE A 485 -0.14 -12.15 -3.40
N PHE A 486 0.79 -11.19 -3.43
CA PHE A 486 1.01 -10.34 -4.60
C PHE A 486 1.99 -10.97 -5.59
N THR A 487 1.76 -10.76 -6.89
CA THR A 487 2.75 -11.03 -7.94
C THR A 487 2.69 -9.97 -9.05
N GLY A 488 3.86 -9.62 -9.59
CA GLY A 488 4.03 -8.61 -10.66
C GLY A 488 3.62 -9.09 -12.06
N ASN A 489 4.21 -8.48 -13.08
CA ASN A 489 3.89 -8.70 -14.50
C ASN A 489 5.11 -8.68 -15.43
N GLU A 490 6.32 -8.85 -14.89
CA GLU A 490 7.63 -8.71 -15.55
C GLU A 490 7.94 -7.29 -16.11
N LEU A 491 6.94 -6.52 -16.54
CA LEU A 491 7.09 -5.18 -17.13
C LEU A 491 7.43 -4.11 -16.09
N PHE A 492 6.65 -4.02 -15.01
CA PHE A 492 6.80 -2.99 -13.99
C PHE A 492 7.05 -3.57 -12.59
N GLY A 493 6.51 -4.75 -12.32
CA GLY A 493 6.77 -5.53 -11.11
C GLY A 493 7.55 -6.81 -11.43
N PHE A 494 8.41 -7.23 -10.52
CA PHE A 494 9.12 -8.50 -10.65
C PHE A 494 8.14 -9.66 -10.48
N ASP A 495 8.26 -10.69 -11.33
CA ASP A 495 7.52 -11.94 -11.20
C ASP A 495 8.19 -12.87 -10.18
N ASP A 496 8.07 -12.47 -8.91
CA ASP A 496 8.65 -13.15 -7.76
C ASP A 496 7.56 -13.90 -6.96
N ILE A 497 6.78 -14.82 -7.58
CA ILE A 497 6.05 -15.82 -6.76
C ILE A 497 7.09 -16.79 -6.19
N ASP A 498 7.57 -16.54 -4.96
CA ASP A 498 8.31 -17.54 -4.20
C ASP A 498 7.40 -18.76 -3.98
N MET A 499 7.94 -19.96 -4.17
CA MET A 499 7.24 -21.21 -3.88
C MET A 499 7.02 -21.41 -2.37
N GLY A 500 7.78 -20.71 -1.51
CA GLY A 500 7.68 -20.79 -0.06
C GLY A 500 6.30 -20.39 0.46
N ASP A 501 5.83 -19.18 0.13
CA ASP A 501 4.60 -18.64 0.72
C ASP A 501 3.34 -19.43 0.30
N PRO A 502 3.07 -19.72 -1.00
CA PRO A 502 1.85 -20.41 -1.40
C PRO A 502 1.78 -21.88 -0.96
N ALA A 503 2.91 -22.47 -0.56
CA ALA A 503 3.00 -23.89 -0.24
C ALA A 503 2.42 -24.25 1.14
N ASP A 504 2.11 -23.29 2.01
CA ASP A 504 1.55 -23.58 3.35
C ASP A 504 0.00 -23.60 3.35
N TYR A 505 -0.67 -22.84 2.48
CA TYR A 505 -2.13 -22.73 2.44
C TYR A 505 -2.83 -24.03 2.02
N GLN A 506 -4.04 -24.29 2.55
CA GLN A 506 -4.87 -25.42 2.13
C GLN A 506 -5.53 -25.19 0.77
N ALA A 507 -5.80 -23.93 0.44
CA ALA A 507 -6.36 -23.48 -0.83
C ALA A 507 -5.72 -22.16 -1.29
N ILE A 508 -5.45 -22.05 -2.59
CA ILE A 508 -5.09 -20.79 -3.27
C ILE A 508 -6.26 -20.38 -4.15
N LEU A 509 -6.71 -19.15 -3.99
CA LEU A 509 -7.85 -18.58 -4.69
C LEU A 509 -7.35 -17.56 -5.73
N LEU A 510 -7.79 -17.72 -6.98
CA LEU A 510 -7.36 -16.95 -8.15
C LEU A 510 -8.55 -16.15 -8.72
N PRO A 511 -8.86 -14.95 -8.17
CA PRO A 511 -9.95 -14.11 -8.67
C PRO A 511 -9.65 -13.41 -10.01
N MET A 512 -8.38 -13.42 -10.45
CA MET A 512 -7.90 -12.69 -11.63
C MET A 512 -7.05 -13.60 -12.52
N ALA A 513 -7.63 -14.74 -12.92
CA ALA A 513 -6.96 -15.77 -13.73
C ALA A 513 -7.08 -15.56 -15.25
N ASN A 514 -7.36 -14.32 -15.68
CA ASN A 514 -7.50 -13.94 -17.08
C ASN A 514 -6.15 -13.80 -17.81
N SER A 515 -5.04 -13.64 -17.08
CA SER A 515 -3.68 -13.73 -17.64
C SER A 515 -2.64 -14.03 -16.58
N PHE A 516 -1.58 -14.76 -16.99
CA PHE A 516 -0.39 -15.06 -16.20
C PHE A 516 0.84 -15.02 -17.09
N THR A 517 1.98 -14.63 -16.52
CA THR A 517 3.30 -14.76 -17.13
C THR A 517 3.66 -16.25 -17.29
N VAL A 518 4.78 -16.52 -17.99
CA VAL A 518 5.31 -17.88 -18.14
C VAL A 518 5.86 -18.43 -16.81
N ALA A 519 6.40 -17.57 -15.94
CA ALA A 519 6.91 -18.00 -14.64
C ALA A 519 5.77 -18.23 -13.62
N GLN A 520 4.77 -17.34 -13.53
CA GLN A 520 3.54 -17.54 -12.75
C GLN A 520 2.85 -18.86 -13.10
N THR A 521 2.60 -19.09 -14.39
CA THR A 521 1.98 -20.33 -14.90
C THR A 521 2.76 -21.56 -14.42
N ARG A 522 4.11 -21.52 -14.52
CA ARG A 522 4.99 -22.63 -14.11
C ARG A 522 4.95 -22.85 -12.59
N THR A 523 4.90 -21.79 -11.80
CA THR A 523 4.85 -21.85 -10.33
C THR A 523 3.50 -22.40 -9.86
N LEU A 524 2.39 -21.90 -10.39
CA LEU A 524 1.04 -22.40 -10.11
C LEU A 524 0.87 -23.87 -10.53
N ALA A 525 1.39 -24.28 -11.69
CA ALA A 525 1.39 -25.68 -12.12
C ALA A 525 2.23 -26.59 -11.19
N LYS A 526 3.35 -26.11 -10.64
CA LYS A 526 4.12 -26.85 -9.62
C LYS A 526 3.35 -26.96 -8.31
N LEU A 527 2.71 -25.89 -7.84
CA LEU A 527 1.88 -25.90 -6.64
C LEU A 527 0.74 -26.91 -6.77
N ALA A 528 0.05 -26.92 -7.91
CA ALA A 528 -0.95 -27.95 -8.22
C ALA A 528 -0.37 -29.37 -8.18
N ALA A 529 0.85 -29.60 -8.71
CA ALA A 529 1.51 -30.90 -8.67
C ALA A 529 1.86 -31.38 -7.23
N THR A 530 1.87 -30.50 -6.22
CA THR A 530 2.02 -30.89 -4.80
C THR A 530 0.70 -31.34 -4.14
N GLY A 531 -0.44 -31.27 -4.86
CA GLY A 531 -1.77 -31.62 -4.35
C GLY A 531 -2.49 -30.49 -3.62
N ARG A 532 -1.97 -29.26 -3.65
CA ARG A 532 -2.61 -28.06 -3.10
C ARG A 532 -3.84 -27.68 -3.94
N ASN A 533 -4.94 -27.28 -3.30
CA ASN A 533 -6.15 -26.90 -4.01
C ASN A 533 -5.99 -25.51 -4.62
N ILE A 534 -6.30 -25.36 -5.90
CA ILE A 534 -6.34 -24.08 -6.60
C ILE A 534 -7.77 -23.87 -7.09
N VAL A 535 -8.34 -22.71 -6.79
CA VAL A 535 -9.71 -22.34 -7.17
C VAL A 535 -9.66 -21.10 -8.04
N ILE A 536 -10.10 -21.25 -9.29
CA ILE A 536 -10.16 -20.17 -10.29
C ILE A 536 -11.57 -19.60 -10.34
N TYR A 537 -11.67 -18.27 -10.34
CA TYR A 537 -12.92 -17.54 -10.53
C TYR A 537 -12.82 -16.67 -11.78
N GLY A 538 -13.89 -16.66 -12.57
CA GLY A 538 -14.01 -15.84 -13.78
C GLY A 538 -13.57 -16.55 -15.06
N PRO A 539 -13.42 -15.82 -16.18
CA PRO A 539 -13.01 -16.39 -17.45
C PRO A 539 -11.57 -16.88 -17.35
N ASP A 540 -11.39 -18.20 -17.28
CA ASP A 540 -10.08 -18.82 -17.22
C ASP A 540 -9.40 -18.77 -18.59
N ALA A 541 -8.43 -17.86 -18.73
CA ALA A 541 -7.47 -17.83 -19.82
C ALA A 541 -6.05 -18.18 -19.32
N SER A 542 -5.95 -18.70 -18.10
CA SER A 542 -4.68 -19.19 -17.57
C SER A 542 -4.21 -20.42 -18.35
N GLN A 543 -2.90 -20.51 -18.56
CA GLN A 543 -2.27 -21.66 -19.21
C GLN A 543 -2.09 -22.86 -18.26
N LEU A 544 -2.93 -22.95 -17.21
CA LEU A 544 -2.82 -23.97 -16.18
C LEU A 544 -3.33 -25.33 -16.67
N PRO A 545 -2.67 -26.44 -16.27
CA PRO A 545 -3.07 -27.78 -16.71
C PRO A 545 -4.44 -28.16 -16.14
N GLU A 546 -5.09 -29.13 -16.79
CA GLU A 546 -6.21 -29.85 -16.16
C GLU A 546 -5.68 -30.78 -15.06
N ALA A 547 -6.10 -30.55 -13.82
CA ALA A 547 -5.73 -31.37 -12.66
C ALA A 547 -6.90 -31.49 -11.67
N PRO A 548 -7.08 -32.62 -10.96
CA PRO A 548 -8.24 -32.83 -10.07
C PRO A 548 -8.36 -31.84 -8.90
N ASN A 549 -7.26 -31.18 -8.55
CA ASN A 549 -7.15 -30.18 -7.49
C ASN A 549 -7.14 -28.73 -8.02
N ILE A 550 -7.38 -28.54 -9.33
CA ILE A 550 -7.69 -27.23 -9.92
C ILE A 550 -9.19 -27.22 -10.22
N THR A 551 -9.92 -26.31 -9.59
CA THR A 551 -11.37 -26.12 -9.80
C THR A 551 -11.65 -24.74 -10.41
N ARG A 552 -12.71 -24.65 -11.21
CA ARG A 552 -13.05 -23.46 -12.00
C ARG A 552 -14.51 -23.09 -11.79
N TYR A 553 -14.76 -21.81 -11.54
CA TYR A 553 -16.08 -21.24 -11.30
C TYR A 553 -16.26 -19.97 -12.14
N GLY A 554 -17.51 -19.49 -12.26
CA GLY A 554 -17.78 -18.13 -12.76
C GLY A 554 -17.13 -17.06 -11.90
N ASP A 555 -17.27 -15.79 -12.28
CA ASP A 555 -16.69 -14.67 -11.53
C ASP A 555 -17.53 -14.37 -10.27
N LEU A 556 -17.51 -15.30 -9.31
CA LEU A 556 -18.30 -15.18 -8.08
C LEU A 556 -17.92 -13.94 -7.26
N GLY A 557 -16.67 -13.48 -7.37
CA GLY A 557 -16.20 -12.25 -6.76
C GLY A 557 -16.94 -11.04 -7.33
N LEU A 558 -16.93 -10.87 -8.66
CA LEU A 558 -17.63 -9.78 -9.33
C LEU A 558 -19.16 -9.91 -9.22
N GLU A 559 -19.71 -11.13 -9.27
CA GLU A 559 -21.13 -11.40 -9.03
C GLU A 559 -21.54 -10.96 -7.61
N PHE A 560 -20.70 -11.23 -6.60
CA PHE A 560 -20.94 -10.79 -5.23
C PHE A 560 -20.77 -9.27 -5.08
N MET A 561 -19.70 -8.66 -5.62
CA MET A 561 -19.45 -7.21 -5.53
C MET A 561 -20.58 -6.36 -6.15
N ASN A 562 -21.28 -6.89 -7.15
CA ASN A 562 -22.42 -6.20 -7.78
C ASN A 562 -23.78 -6.46 -7.09
N SER A 563 -23.88 -7.38 -6.13
CA SER A 563 -25.17 -7.84 -5.60
C SER A 563 -25.27 -7.98 -4.08
N PHE A 564 -24.17 -8.25 -3.39
CA PHE A 564 -24.06 -8.52 -1.95
C PHE A 564 -25.04 -9.60 -1.42
N LEU A 565 -25.50 -10.50 -2.30
CA LEU A 565 -26.48 -11.52 -1.95
C LEU A 565 -25.87 -12.70 -1.19
N ASP A 566 -26.59 -13.17 -0.17
CA ASP A 566 -26.21 -14.33 0.64
C ASP A 566 -25.95 -15.59 -0.20
N GLU A 567 -26.73 -15.81 -1.27
CA GLU A 567 -26.54 -16.92 -2.22
C GLU A 567 -25.14 -16.92 -2.83
N GLN A 568 -24.63 -15.75 -3.20
CA GLN A 568 -23.31 -15.60 -3.82
C GLN A 568 -22.20 -15.83 -2.78
N ARG A 569 -22.39 -15.32 -1.56
CA ARG A 569 -21.50 -15.60 -0.42
C ARG A 569 -21.43 -17.11 -0.12
N ASP A 570 -22.56 -17.80 -0.16
CA ASP A 570 -22.65 -19.26 0.03
C ASP A 570 -22.07 -20.07 -1.14
N ARG A 571 -22.17 -19.57 -2.38
CA ARG A 571 -21.48 -20.17 -3.54
C ARG A 571 -19.97 -20.11 -3.34
N ILE A 572 -19.43 -18.95 -2.93
CA ILE A 572 -18.00 -18.78 -2.60
C ILE A 572 -17.58 -19.73 -1.47
N ARG A 573 -18.34 -19.79 -0.35
CA ARG A 573 -18.08 -20.75 0.75
C ARG A 573 -17.95 -22.20 0.25
N LYS A 574 -18.80 -22.62 -0.69
CA LYS A 574 -18.83 -23.99 -1.26
C LYS A 574 -17.70 -24.30 -2.24
N THR A 575 -16.90 -23.31 -2.66
CA THR A 575 -15.71 -23.54 -3.51
C THR A 575 -14.48 -23.98 -2.72
N LEU A 576 -14.47 -23.76 -1.40
CA LEU A 576 -13.36 -24.16 -0.53
C LEU A 576 -13.33 -25.69 -0.34
N PRO A 577 -12.15 -26.29 -0.13
CA PRO A 577 -12.03 -27.74 0.06
C PRO A 577 -12.90 -28.24 1.21
N ALA A 578 -13.53 -29.42 1.07
CA ALA A 578 -14.37 -29.99 2.14
C ALA A 578 -13.62 -30.32 3.45
N SER A 579 -12.28 -30.34 3.41
CA SER A 579 -11.41 -30.45 4.58
C SER A 579 -11.12 -29.12 5.28
N PHE A 580 -11.39 -27.99 4.62
CA PHE A 580 -11.17 -26.66 5.19
C PHE A 580 -12.12 -26.44 6.38
N LYS A 581 -11.57 -25.89 7.45
CA LYS A 581 -12.33 -25.41 8.61
C LYS A 581 -11.87 -23.99 8.89
N PRO A 582 -12.79 -23.02 8.95
CA PRO A 582 -12.42 -21.67 9.34
C PRO A 582 -11.99 -21.66 10.81
N LEU A 583 -11.06 -20.77 11.15
CA LEU A 583 -10.61 -20.63 12.54
C LEU A 583 -11.74 -20.06 13.40
N VAL A 584 -12.46 -19.04 12.92
CA VAL A 584 -13.72 -18.58 13.51
C VAL A 584 -14.86 -19.36 12.85
N GLU A 585 -15.53 -20.22 13.60
CA GLU A 585 -16.59 -21.08 13.06
C GLU A 585 -17.93 -20.35 13.01
N GLU A 586 -18.25 -19.55 14.03
CA GLU A 586 -19.50 -18.84 14.15
C GLU A 586 -19.35 -17.53 14.94
N VAL A 587 -20.09 -16.52 14.49
CA VAL A 587 -20.39 -15.29 15.24
C VAL A 587 -21.90 -15.11 15.10
N ALA A 588 -22.62 -15.05 16.23
CA ALA A 588 -24.08 -15.17 16.24
C ALA A 588 -24.84 -14.04 15.51
N ASP A 589 -24.15 -12.93 15.17
CA ASP A 589 -24.69 -11.83 14.38
C ASP A 589 -23.85 -11.61 13.12
N SER A 590 -24.50 -11.64 11.95
CA SER A 590 -23.86 -11.53 10.64
C SER A 590 -23.29 -10.14 10.34
N SER A 591 -23.69 -9.10 11.08
CA SER A 591 -23.11 -7.75 11.00
C SER A 591 -21.73 -7.66 11.66
N VAL A 592 -21.40 -8.57 12.59
CA VAL A 592 -20.10 -8.57 13.27
C VAL A 592 -19.09 -9.38 12.46
N LYS A 593 -17.85 -8.88 12.37
CA LYS A 593 -16.72 -9.54 11.70
C LYS A 593 -15.58 -9.83 12.65
N ALA A 594 -14.89 -10.93 12.40
CA ALA A 594 -13.84 -11.44 13.27
C ALA A 594 -12.50 -11.63 12.53
N VAL A 595 -11.45 -10.96 13.00
CA VAL A 595 -10.06 -11.11 12.50
C VAL A 595 -9.20 -11.67 13.63
N PHE A 596 -8.32 -12.64 13.35
CA PHE A 596 -7.57 -13.38 14.36
C PHE A 596 -6.09 -13.38 14.06
N TYR A 597 -5.27 -13.27 15.10
CA TYR A 597 -3.82 -13.27 15.00
C TYR A 597 -3.20 -14.10 16.12
N GLU A 598 -2.19 -14.90 15.78
CA GLU A 598 -1.30 -15.49 16.77
C GLU A 598 -0.13 -14.53 17.06
N LYS A 599 0.21 -14.39 18.34
CA LYS A 599 1.29 -13.54 18.83
C LYS A 599 2.30 -14.40 19.56
N GLU A 600 3.14 -15.10 18.80
CA GLU A 600 4.14 -16.04 19.33
C GLU A 600 5.04 -15.39 20.41
N GLU A 601 5.46 -14.14 20.21
CA GLU A 601 6.32 -13.39 21.15
C GLU A 601 5.62 -12.98 22.46
N LEU A 602 4.29 -12.81 22.43
CA LEU A 602 3.48 -12.46 23.60
C LEU A 602 2.86 -13.69 24.28
N GLU A 603 3.07 -14.88 23.71
CA GLU A 603 2.40 -16.12 24.09
C GLU A 603 0.87 -15.96 24.22
N CYS A 604 0.25 -15.29 23.25
CA CYS A 604 -1.21 -15.13 23.17
C CYS A 604 -1.73 -15.25 21.73
N CYS A 605 -3.04 -15.35 21.59
CA CYS A 605 -3.72 -15.00 20.35
C CYS A 605 -4.80 -13.95 20.61
N VAL A 606 -5.09 -13.17 19.57
CA VAL A 606 -5.97 -11.98 19.63
C VAL A 606 -7.07 -12.15 18.59
N LEU A 607 -8.32 -11.92 18.97
CA LEU A 607 -9.47 -11.85 18.09
C LEU A 607 -10.02 -10.42 18.11
N HIS A 608 -9.95 -9.73 16.98
CA HIS A 608 -10.57 -8.43 16.76
C HIS A 608 -12.03 -8.66 16.34
N LEU A 609 -12.97 -8.03 17.02
CA LEU A 609 -14.40 -8.03 16.69
C LEU A 609 -14.82 -6.62 16.28
N ILE A 610 -15.38 -6.49 15.08
CA ILE A 610 -15.81 -5.21 14.49
C ILE A 610 -17.32 -5.30 14.22
N ASN A 611 -18.09 -4.34 14.73
CA ASN A 611 -19.54 -4.28 14.53
C ASN A 611 -19.91 -3.38 13.35
N TYR A 612 -20.42 -3.98 12.26
CA TYR A 612 -20.87 -3.23 11.09
C TYR A 612 -22.39 -3.05 11.04
N ASP A 613 -23.14 -3.15 12.15
CA ASP A 613 -24.56 -2.76 12.22
C ASP A 613 -24.72 -1.23 12.32
N TYR A 614 -24.12 -0.57 11.33
CA TYR A 614 -24.08 0.87 11.15
C TYR A 614 -25.35 1.37 10.42
N VAL A 615 -25.83 2.55 10.80
CA VAL A 615 -27.00 3.22 10.20
C VAL A 615 -26.55 4.59 9.70
N SER A 616 -26.37 4.71 8.39
CA SER A 616 -25.77 5.89 7.75
C SER A 616 -26.60 7.15 7.86
N GLU A 617 -27.92 7.04 7.99
CA GLU A 617 -28.81 8.19 8.12
C GLU A 617 -28.73 8.88 9.49
N SER A 618 -28.11 8.24 10.48
CA SER A 618 -28.03 8.76 11.85
C SER A 618 -26.67 8.56 12.51
N ASP A 619 -25.64 8.16 11.76
CA ASP A 619 -24.29 7.78 12.27
C ASP A 619 -24.35 6.90 13.53
N MET A 620 -25.23 5.89 13.56
CA MET A 620 -25.38 5.03 14.75
C MET A 620 -24.88 3.61 14.49
N ILE A 621 -24.09 3.07 15.42
CA ILE A 621 -23.76 1.64 15.47
C ILE A 621 -24.68 0.96 16.49
N LYS A 622 -25.47 -0.02 16.05
CA LYS A 622 -26.35 -0.76 16.96
C LYS A 622 -25.52 -1.74 17.78
N LYS A 623 -25.36 -1.45 19.07
CA LYS A 623 -24.69 -2.31 20.05
C LYS A 623 -25.26 -3.73 20.05
N LYS A 624 -24.39 -4.74 20.12
CA LYS A 624 -24.74 -6.15 20.28
C LYS A 624 -24.55 -6.57 21.73
N GLU A 625 -25.56 -7.15 22.36
CA GLU A 625 -25.50 -7.63 23.75
C GLU A 625 -25.44 -9.16 23.77
N ASN A 626 -24.60 -9.74 24.64
CA ASN A 626 -24.39 -11.18 24.80
C ASN A 626 -24.06 -11.92 23.48
N LEU A 627 -23.25 -11.29 22.62
CA LEU A 627 -22.87 -11.86 21.32
C LEU A 627 -22.06 -13.15 21.53
N GLU A 628 -22.61 -14.27 21.09
CA GLU A 628 -21.91 -15.56 21.12
C GLU A 628 -20.93 -15.70 19.94
N VAL A 629 -19.71 -16.16 20.26
CA VAL A 629 -18.63 -16.39 19.31
C VAL A 629 -18.04 -17.77 19.54
N THR A 630 -17.88 -18.54 18.47
CA THR A 630 -17.28 -19.88 18.48
C THR A 630 -16.10 -19.94 17.51
N LEU A 631 -14.94 -20.39 18.01
CA LEU A 631 -13.70 -20.53 17.23
C LEU A 631 -12.87 -21.76 17.64
N GLN A 632 -12.07 -22.26 16.71
CA GLN A 632 -11.05 -23.27 16.97
C GLN A 632 -9.76 -22.58 17.45
N LEU A 633 -9.45 -22.70 18.74
CA LEU A 633 -8.18 -22.16 19.24
C LEU A 633 -7.01 -23.08 18.85
N PRO A 634 -5.84 -22.53 18.46
CA PRO A 634 -4.65 -23.33 18.19
C PRO A 634 -4.28 -24.20 19.40
N SER A 635 -3.67 -25.36 19.15
CA SER A 635 -3.45 -26.39 20.18
C SER A 635 -2.66 -25.90 21.40
N ALA A 636 -1.75 -24.93 21.21
CA ALA A 636 -1.01 -24.26 22.29
C ALA A 636 -1.91 -23.53 23.30
N TYR A 637 -3.09 -23.06 22.87
CA TYR A 637 -4.07 -22.32 23.67
C TYR A 637 -5.29 -23.19 24.06
N ALA A 638 -5.27 -24.50 23.76
CA ALA A 638 -6.40 -25.40 24.04
C ALA A 638 -6.75 -25.54 25.52
N ALA A 639 -5.79 -25.31 26.44
CA ALA A 639 -6.02 -25.35 27.88
C ALA A 639 -6.37 -23.97 28.51
N ALA A 640 -6.45 -22.89 27.73
CA ALA A 640 -6.94 -21.60 28.21
C ALA A 640 -8.41 -21.72 28.67
N LYS A 641 -8.70 -21.25 29.89
CA LYS A 641 -10.05 -21.30 30.51
C LYS A 641 -10.82 -19.99 30.43
N HIS A 642 -10.09 -18.90 30.17
CA HIS A 642 -10.61 -17.54 30.21
C HIS A 642 -9.98 -16.74 29.07
N ALA A 643 -10.66 -15.68 28.66
CA ALA A 643 -10.10 -14.62 27.82
C ALA A 643 -10.31 -13.25 28.47
N LEU A 644 -9.62 -12.24 27.96
CA LEU A 644 -9.81 -10.84 28.33
C LEU A 644 -10.46 -10.09 27.16
N ILE A 645 -11.54 -9.36 27.45
CA ILE A 645 -12.14 -8.39 26.54
C ILE A 645 -11.53 -7.02 26.84
N LEU A 646 -11.06 -6.35 25.81
CA LEU A 646 -10.58 -4.97 25.84
C LEU A 646 -11.37 -4.19 24.79
N ALA A 647 -12.09 -3.14 25.20
CA ALA A 647 -12.84 -2.27 24.29
C ALA A 647 -12.46 -0.79 24.52
N PRO A 648 -12.55 0.07 23.50
CA PRO A 648 -12.34 1.52 23.65
C PRO A 648 -13.22 2.09 24.76
N GLY A 649 -12.66 2.94 25.62
CA GLY A 649 -13.38 3.59 26.72
C GLY A 649 -13.81 2.70 27.90
N GLN A 650 -13.64 1.37 27.82
CA GLN A 650 -14.17 0.42 28.81
C GLN A 650 -13.08 -0.24 29.66
N GLU A 651 -13.46 -0.73 30.86
CA GLU A 651 -12.58 -1.55 31.70
C GLU A 651 -12.36 -2.96 31.11
N GLU A 652 -11.27 -3.61 31.52
CA GLU A 652 -10.87 -4.92 31.01
C GLU A 652 -11.74 -6.03 31.63
N VAL A 653 -12.56 -6.70 30.82
CA VAL A 653 -13.51 -7.72 31.31
C VAL A 653 -12.95 -9.12 31.10
N LYS A 654 -12.85 -9.91 32.18
CA LYS A 654 -12.48 -11.32 32.10
C LYS A 654 -13.73 -12.18 31.84
N ILE A 655 -13.68 -13.01 30.80
CA ILE A 655 -14.76 -13.95 30.44
C ILE A 655 -14.32 -15.41 30.57
N ASP A 656 -15.29 -16.30 30.80
CA ASP A 656 -15.08 -17.74 30.81
C ASP A 656 -15.26 -18.35 29.41
N LEU A 657 -14.50 -19.39 29.11
CA LEU A 657 -14.57 -20.12 27.84
C LEU A 657 -15.31 -21.45 28.02
N GLY A 658 -16.46 -21.60 27.35
CA GLY A 658 -17.04 -22.90 27.06
C GLY A 658 -16.13 -23.70 26.13
N ARG A 659 -16.01 -25.02 26.33
CA ARG A 659 -15.02 -25.85 25.64
C ARG A 659 -15.55 -27.19 25.16
N THR A 660 -15.30 -27.48 23.88
CA THR A 660 -15.56 -28.79 23.25
C THR A 660 -14.32 -29.20 22.44
N GLY A 661 -13.32 -29.77 23.12
CA GLY A 661 -12.02 -30.06 22.49
C GLY A 661 -11.21 -28.77 22.24
N MET A 662 -10.80 -28.54 20.99
CA MET A 662 -10.10 -27.30 20.60
C MET A 662 -11.06 -26.11 20.39
N GLN A 663 -12.35 -26.40 20.19
CA GLN A 663 -13.40 -25.40 20.07
C GLN A 663 -13.55 -24.64 21.40
N ALA A 664 -13.58 -23.32 21.30
CA ALA A 664 -13.94 -22.41 22.38
C ALA A 664 -15.20 -21.63 21.97
N THR A 665 -16.14 -21.50 22.90
CA THR A 665 -17.35 -20.69 22.76
C THR A 665 -17.43 -19.74 23.95
N PHE A 666 -17.72 -18.47 23.69
CA PHE A 666 -17.87 -17.46 24.74
C PHE A 666 -18.88 -16.38 24.33
N GLN A 667 -19.30 -15.57 25.29
CA GLN A 667 -20.19 -14.43 25.05
C GLN A 667 -19.47 -13.12 25.34
N VAL A 668 -19.59 -12.18 24.41
CA VAL A 668 -19.19 -10.78 24.60
C VAL A 668 -20.39 -10.05 25.22
N PRO A 669 -20.29 -9.55 26.47
CA PRO A 669 -21.45 -9.00 27.17
C PRO A 669 -22.09 -7.83 26.42
N GLY A 670 -21.26 -6.94 25.86
CA GLY A 670 -21.67 -5.85 24.98
C GLY A 670 -20.55 -5.53 23.98
N LEU A 671 -20.93 -5.28 22.72
CA LEU A 671 -20.05 -4.85 21.64
C LEU A 671 -20.68 -3.61 20.97
N GLU A 672 -20.05 -2.45 21.17
CA GLU A 672 -20.39 -1.20 20.49
C GLU A 672 -19.69 -1.21 19.11
N THR A 673 -18.71 -0.34 18.85
CA THR A 673 -17.92 -0.34 17.61
C THR A 673 -16.98 -1.55 17.51
N TYR A 674 -16.27 -1.86 18.60
CA TYR A 674 -15.07 -2.69 18.55
C TYR A 674 -14.71 -3.38 19.87
N ALA A 675 -14.09 -4.56 19.78
CA ALA A 675 -13.42 -5.21 20.91
C ALA A 675 -12.22 -6.08 20.47
N LEU A 676 -11.22 -6.19 21.34
CA LEU A 676 -10.19 -7.23 21.30
C LEU A 676 -10.54 -8.32 22.32
N ILE A 677 -10.46 -9.59 21.90
CA ILE A 677 -10.51 -10.75 22.79
C ILE A 677 -9.12 -11.38 22.82
N VAL A 678 -8.46 -11.35 23.97
CA VAL A 678 -7.09 -11.86 24.16
C VAL A 678 -7.12 -13.20 24.90
N PHE A 679 -6.61 -14.25 24.26
CA PHE A 679 -6.46 -15.58 24.83
C PHE A 679 -4.97 -15.79 25.16
N ASN A 680 -4.63 -15.74 26.43
CA ASN A 680 -3.27 -16.01 26.87
C ASN A 680 -3.00 -17.52 26.91
N LYS A 681 -1.74 -17.91 26.64
CA LYS A 681 -1.25 -19.26 26.89
C LYS A 681 -1.38 -19.58 28.40
N PRO A 682 -1.88 -20.77 28.76
CA PRO A 682 -2.25 -21.13 30.14
C PRO A 682 -1.07 -21.49 31.04
#